data_AF-A0A8T2QWV2-F1
#
_entry.id   AF-A0A8T2QWV2-F1
#
_cell.length_a   1.000
_cell.length_b   1.000
_cell.length_c   1.000
_cell.angle_alpha   90.00
_cell.angle_beta   90.00
_cell.angle_gamma   90.00
#
_symmetry.space_group_name_H-M   'P 1'
#
loop_
_entity.id
_entity.type
_entity.pdbx_description
1 polymer ?
#
loop_
_entity_poly.entity_id
_entity_poly.type
_entity_poly.pdbx_seq_one_letter_code
_entity_poly.pdbx_strand_id
1 'polypeptide(L)'
;MSRFKELCSTGRFSQGTLVRVFEPLFTHSLSEGKGDKDGNLVQSAVETIACIATQLQWDPYYGLLMKLFRMVSSEAGLEKTMIRLLCAVLDSFHFNEGVEGRLEKTIDAHDSCMLEVPHNKDNCSIPDQILKQLKSHILPEFMKLMVSKGNIVNVSVSVAIVKVLQLMPSDTMELELPRVILNIVNRLKSRNHVIRDEARAGLVAVASTLGARYFGFVVEKLEESLRRGFELHVLGFTLNALILKIFSKLKVGEIDYCAGKILGLLLNDIFDEVSEEKEVEKMAGKMKEIKRSGSYESLKLVAEFISFDVHSVTIFQAVRKRLKDTLDAKTKGKIERVLRQLAVGIEQNLSLKQEQLFVFVHGLVEHGVTQEDSEKKLSFPDGRSVTNLPGDGGVEENIPNYYLVTEFALHLLEVHLKRAKLNNEDPSLLALLDPVFTLLQRCIESRHTGVLGLALKCLCHLVSVPLQGIARSGGAFLDRVIAIAQRFERTENPVAQPCFNLLVSLLKHAKCLHVSEDQLRTLLQFPVFISLDKAESNMGLQLLKAIVSRKLLVPELYDIINTVSKLMVTSHVPSIQQYCRQIMLQFLLDYPLGSRRLQQHLDFLVVNLSYVNATGREAVLEMLHAVIVKFPAQAIDEQFETVFLPLVTRLLNDDSNQLRLMIGSILKLLIKRISHRSLQRVLQFCFSWLREDKHHLWRAAGQVLGFMVEVMEAKYLTYLKDTLMLSYRILDHVLEVNGAEKRRIATDIGPVLWQEAYCILTLVEKLMKQFPDVMLEKSNEGLWEILVLLLLHQHAWVRKSSSRLLDMYFVASGASNGIKEAMPMKLNTQQPFLLQPSRLMQIFAILSLQLDSELDEDLASLLEKNLFFSISTLHRFFHGKDKLSWMDVVHEKDSEAQGRAREALDMLKVEDLMLKEFCRLPQMNNFHRVSAIPGNSMKETLDIKYYGLYPIFKTLEKIALKSNDLQMTTVFHLYDGLLIHLGKDGVQPYLCSMLCPLHRTSESTTARTVSAELRTLAEAVLGRIRETVGFEDFVHAYNETRKKTKDIRETRKRAKKLKVLLDPMAHAKRKIKLNAKRQIQKRKKRMDIHLQQR
;
A
#
# COMPACT_ATOMS: atom_id res chain seq x y z
N MET A 1 5.57 -39.04 -4.26
CA MET A 1 5.30 -39.26 -2.81
C MET A 1 3.98 -38.64 -2.37
N SER A 2 3.67 -37.37 -2.68
CA SER A 2 2.36 -36.73 -2.35
C SER A 2 1.14 -37.55 -2.78
N ARG A 3 1.06 -37.95 -4.05
CA ARG A 3 -0.02 -38.79 -4.59
C ARG A 3 -0.13 -40.17 -3.92
N PHE A 4 0.99 -40.73 -3.45
CA PHE A 4 0.97 -41.99 -2.71
C PHE A 4 0.36 -41.78 -1.32
N LYS A 5 0.70 -40.69 -0.62
CA LYS A 5 0.11 -40.35 0.69
C LYS A 5 -1.41 -40.20 0.60
N GLU A 6 -1.92 -39.52 -0.43
CA GLU A 6 -3.36 -39.39 -0.69
C GLU A 6 -4.05 -40.74 -0.91
N LEU A 7 -3.40 -41.69 -1.58
CA LEU A 7 -3.95 -43.03 -1.78
C LEU A 7 -3.82 -43.90 -0.53
N CYS A 8 -2.73 -43.74 0.24
CA CYS A 8 -2.47 -44.51 1.44
C CYS A 8 -3.47 -44.17 2.56
N SER A 9 -3.86 -42.90 2.71
CA SER A 9 -4.89 -42.48 3.67
C SER A 9 -6.29 -43.04 3.34
N THR A 10 -6.55 -43.46 2.10
CA THR A 10 -7.83 -44.07 1.70
C THR A 10 -7.93 -45.57 2.01
N GLY A 11 -6.92 -46.19 2.63
CA GLY A 11 -6.95 -47.60 3.06
C GLY A 11 -6.92 -48.62 1.92
N ARG A 12 -6.52 -48.23 0.70
CA ARG A 12 -6.61 -49.08 -0.51
C ARG A 12 -5.47 -50.11 -0.68
N PHE A 13 -4.51 -50.15 0.24
CA PHE A 13 -3.35 -51.05 0.14
C PHE A 13 -3.41 -52.17 1.19
N SER A 14 -2.94 -53.37 0.83
CA SER A 14 -2.79 -54.46 1.80
C SER A 14 -1.59 -54.22 2.74
N GLN A 15 -1.69 -54.67 4.00
CA GLN A 15 -0.60 -54.64 5.00
C GLN A 15 0.71 -55.21 4.43
N GLY A 16 0.62 -56.34 3.73
CA GLY A 16 1.77 -57.02 3.14
C GLY A 16 2.47 -56.17 2.07
N THR A 17 1.70 -55.47 1.22
CA THR A 17 2.27 -54.59 0.20
C THR A 17 2.93 -53.36 0.83
N LEU A 18 2.29 -52.76 1.85
CA LEU A 18 2.82 -51.60 2.55
C LEU A 18 4.17 -51.90 3.24
N VAL A 19 4.26 -53.02 3.95
CA VAL A 19 5.46 -53.38 4.73
C VAL A 19 6.56 -54.02 3.89
N ARG A 20 6.23 -54.85 2.89
CA ARG A 20 7.27 -55.59 2.13
C ARG A 20 7.78 -54.85 0.90
N VAL A 21 6.97 -53.96 0.31
CA VAL A 21 7.30 -53.30 -0.95
C VAL A 21 7.55 -51.81 -0.73
N PHE A 22 6.58 -51.10 -0.15
CA PHE A 22 6.64 -49.63 -0.09
C PHE A 22 7.52 -49.11 1.05
N GLU A 23 7.49 -49.70 2.24
CA GLU A 23 8.37 -49.29 3.34
C GLU A 23 9.87 -49.41 2.98
N PRO A 24 10.39 -50.55 2.47
CA PRO A 24 11.80 -50.66 2.14
C PRO A 24 12.22 -49.70 1.01
N LEU A 25 11.34 -49.46 0.04
CA LEU A 25 11.59 -48.53 -1.07
C LEU A 25 11.79 -47.09 -0.58
N PHE A 26 10.90 -46.62 0.30
CA PHE A 26 11.01 -45.27 0.84
C PHE A 26 12.11 -45.16 1.90
N THR A 27 12.41 -46.24 2.64
CA THR A 27 13.56 -46.31 3.54
C THR A 27 14.88 -46.24 2.76
N HIS A 28 14.98 -46.84 1.56
CA HIS A 28 16.14 -46.68 0.68
C HIS A 28 16.36 -45.22 0.26
N SER A 29 15.28 -44.50 -0.04
CA SER A 29 15.35 -43.06 -0.40
C SER A 29 15.95 -42.19 0.72
N LEU A 30 15.88 -42.62 1.99
CA LEU A 30 16.52 -41.92 3.12
C LEU A 30 18.05 -42.06 3.10
N SER A 31 18.58 -43.14 2.52
CA SER A 31 20.03 -43.42 2.44
C SER A 31 20.71 -42.74 1.25
N GLU A 32 20.00 -42.56 0.13
CA GLU A 32 20.49 -41.89 -1.10
C GLU A 32 20.49 -40.35 -1.01
N GLY A 33 19.78 -39.76 -0.03
CA GLY A 33 19.64 -38.31 0.14
C GLY A 33 20.91 -37.53 0.51
N LYS A 34 22.10 -38.13 0.45
CA LYS A 34 23.38 -37.50 0.82
C LYS A 34 23.85 -36.38 -0.13
N GLY A 35 23.13 -36.11 -1.23
CA GLY A 35 23.49 -35.10 -2.25
C GLY A 35 22.46 -34.00 -2.51
N ASP A 36 21.34 -33.95 -1.78
CA ASP A 36 20.28 -32.95 -1.99
C ASP A 36 20.58 -31.68 -1.18
N LYS A 37 20.79 -30.54 -1.85
CA LYS A 37 21.13 -29.26 -1.18
C LYS A 37 19.99 -28.72 -0.32
N ASP A 38 18.75 -29.12 -0.63
CA ASP A 38 17.53 -28.56 -0.03
C ASP A 38 16.80 -29.54 0.93
N GLY A 39 17.24 -30.80 1.03
CA GLY A 39 16.70 -31.79 1.99
C GLY A 39 15.23 -32.21 1.78
N ASN A 40 14.61 -31.83 0.65
CA ASN A 40 13.18 -32.03 0.37
C ASN A 40 12.82 -33.51 0.17
N LEU A 41 13.70 -34.29 -0.45
CA LEU A 41 13.48 -35.72 -0.68
C LEU A 41 13.38 -36.50 0.64
N VAL A 42 14.30 -36.22 1.58
CA VAL A 42 14.36 -36.87 2.88
C VAL A 42 13.11 -36.56 3.70
N GLN A 43 12.66 -35.30 3.70
CA GLN A 43 11.45 -34.89 4.40
C GLN A 43 10.19 -35.57 3.82
N SER A 44 10.08 -35.65 2.49
CA SER A 44 8.94 -36.30 1.83
C SER A 44 8.90 -37.81 2.11
N ALA A 45 10.06 -38.47 2.19
CA ALA A 45 10.16 -39.88 2.54
C ALA A 45 9.74 -40.15 4.00
N VAL A 46 10.17 -39.31 4.95
CA VAL A 46 9.77 -39.42 6.37
C VAL A 46 8.25 -39.34 6.52
N GLU A 47 7.61 -38.35 5.90
CA GLU A 47 6.15 -38.19 5.95
C GLU A 47 5.41 -39.36 5.28
N THR A 48 6.01 -39.94 4.23
CA THR A 48 5.41 -41.06 3.51
C THR A 48 5.44 -42.34 4.35
N ILE A 49 6.55 -42.62 5.06
CA ILE A 49 6.65 -43.77 5.96
C ILE A 49 5.76 -43.58 7.20
N ALA A 50 5.67 -42.36 7.75
CA ALA A 50 4.72 -42.04 8.81
C ALA A 50 3.26 -42.29 8.37
N CYS A 51 2.90 -41.89 7.14
CA CYS A 51 1.59 -42.20 6.55
C CYS A 51 1.35 -43.72 6.42
N ILE A 52 2.36 -44.50 6.03
CA ILE A 52 2.26 -45.97 6.03
C ILE A 52 1.96 -46.49 7.44
N ALA A 53 2.63 -45.96 8.47
CA ALA A 53 2.45 -46.38 9.86
C ALA A 53 1.01 -46.18 10.38
N THR A 54 0.27 -45.17 9.90
CA THR A 54 -1.15 -44.97 10.24
C THR A 54 -2.07 -46.12 9.81
N GLN A 55 -1.64 -46.94 8.84
CA GLN A 55 -2.44 -48.04 8.28
C GLN A 55 -2.02 -49.40 8.83
N LEU A 56 -0.98 -49.50 9.67
CA LEU A 56 -0.42 -50.78 10.14
C LEU A 56 -1.14 -51.31 11.38
N GLN A 57 -1.32 -52.64 11.45
CA GLN A 57 -1.70 -53.30 12.71
C GLN A 57 -0.53 -53.29 13.73
N TRP A 58 -0.82 -53.62 14.99
CA TRP A 58 0.16 -53.52 16.09
C TRP A 58 1.46 -54.29 15.84
N ASP A 59 1.42 -55.56 15.42
CA ASP A 59 2.65 -56.36 15.25
C ASP A 59 3.55 -55.84 14.10
N PRO A 60 3.04 -55.52 12.89
CA PRO A 60 3.83 -54.84 11.86
C PRO A 60 4.34 -53.46 12.28
N TYR A 61 3.54 -52.69 13.01
CA TYR A 61 3.91 -51.36 13.52
C TYR A 61 5.05 -51.45 14.56
N TYR A 62 4.94 -52.38 15.50
CA TYR A 62 5.98 -52.69 16.48
C TYR A 62 7.25 -53.20 15.81
N GLY A 63 7.11 -54.07 14.81
CA GLY A 63 8.22 -54.55 13.98
C GLY A 63 8.95 -53.41 13.26
N LEU A 64 8.20 -52.44 12.71
CA LEU A 64 8.76 -51.23 12.09
C LEU A 64 9.53 -50.38 13.11
N LEU A 65 8.95 -50.11 14.28
CA LEU A 65 9.63 -49.35 15.35
C LEU A 65 10.94 -50.02 15.80
N MET A 66 10.92 -51.33 16.05
CA MET A 66 12.11 -52.08 16.47
C MET A 66 13.17 -52.16 15.38
N LYS A 67 12.76 -52.27 14.11
CA LYS A 67 13.67 -52.17 12.96
C LYS A 67 14.37 -50.80 12.94
N LEU A 68 13.62 -49.72 13.12
CA LEU A 68 14.15 -48.35 13.16
C LEU A 68 15.12 -48.14 14.33
N PHE A 69 14.83 -48.64 15.54
CA PHE A 69 15.77 -48.57 16.68
C PHE A 69 17.10 -49.28 16.41
N ARG A 70 17.06 -50.45 15.77
CA ARG A 70 18.28 -51.18 15.37
C ARG A 70 19.09 -50.37 14.35
N MET A 71 18.42 -49.78 13.36
CA MET A 71 19.07 -48.95 12.34
C MET A 71 19.72 -47.69 12.91
N VAL A 72 19.08 -47.04 13.90
CA VAL A 72 19.67 -45.91 14.65
C VAL A 72 21.00 -46.31 15.30
N SER A 73 21.07 -47.54 15.82
CA SER A 73 22.27 -48.05 16.52
C SER A 73 23.38 -48.51 15.56
N SER A 74 23.04 -48.94 14.35
CA SER A 74 23.99 -49.52 13.39
C SER A 74 24.59 -48.51 12.40
N GLU A 75 23.91 -47.40 12.07
CA GLU A 75 24.33 -46.46 11.02
C GLU A 75 24.67 -45.06 11.55
N ALA A 76 25.95 -44.82 11.88
CA ALA A 76 26.45 -43.59 12.53
C ALA A 76 26.28 -42.28 11.72
N GLY A 77 25.81 -42.33 10.46
CA GLY A 77 25.58 -41.16 9.60
C GLY A 77 24.12 -40.75 9.43
N LEU A 78 23.15 -41.62 9.77
CA LEU A 78 21.72 -41.40 9.54
C LEU A 78 20.92 -41.19 10.84
N GLU A 79 21.59 -41.19 11.99
CA GLU A 79 20.99 -41.08 13.33
C GLU A 79 19.94 -39.97 13.45
N LYS A 80 20.25 -38.73 13.05
CA LYS A 80 19.31 -37.59 13.13
C LYS A 80 18.07 -37.77 12.24
N THR A 81 18.23 -38.38 11.06
CA THR A 81 17.12 -38.62 10.13
C THR A 81 16.23 -39.75 10.63
N MET A 82 16.83 -40.81 11.16
CA MET A 82 16.12 -41.95 11.73
C MET A 82 15.36 -41.58 13.02
N ILE A 83 15.92 -40.72 13.87
CA ILE A 83 15.22 -40.19 15.05
C ILE A 83 14.00 -39.36 14.63
N ARG A 84 14.12 -38.54 13.58
CA ARG A 84 12.99 -37.77 13.04
C ARG A 84 11.90 -38.69 12.51
N LEU A 85 12.28 -39.78 11.84
CA LEU A 85 11.35 -40.80 11.37
C LEU A 85 10.65 -41.53 12.53
N LEU A 86 11.39 -41.93 13.57
CA LEU A 86 10.82 -42.53 14.78
C LEU A 86 9.77 -41.62 15.42
N CYS A 87 10.05 -40.32 15.52
CA CYS A 87 9.09 -39.35 16.05
C CYS A 87 7.86 -39.21 15.16
N ALA A 88 8.03 -39.16 13.84
CA ALA A 88 6.91 -39.06 12.89
C ALA A 88 6.02 -40.32 12.88
N VAL A 89 6.62 -41.50 13.07
CA VAL A 89 5.89 -42.76 13.23
C VAL A 89 5.09 -42.75 14.54
N LEU A 90 5.68 -42.30 15.66
CA LEU A 90 4.96 -42.15 16.93
C LEU A 90 3.82 -41.13 16.87
N ASP A 91 4.00 -40.03 16.12
CA ASP A 91 2.93 -39.06 15.89
C ASP A 91 1.74 -39.65 15.12
N SER A 92 1.94 -40.80 14.49
CA SER A 92 0.94 -41.59 13.74
C SER A 92 0.35 -42.75 14.56
N PHE A 93 0.52 -42.75 15.88
CA PHE A 93 0.00 -43.78 16.78
C PHE A 93 -1.53 -43.70 16.85
N HIS A 94 -2.21 -44.78 16.42
CA HIS A 94 -3.68 -44.82 16.25
C HIS A 94 -4.35 -45.95 17.04
N PHE A 95 -3.63 -46.66 17.91
CA PHE A 95 -4.15 -47.79 18.69
C PHE A 95 -4.96 -47.35 19.93
N ASN A 96 -5.48 -46.12 19.91
CA ASN A 96 -6.33 -45.58 20.94
C ASN A 96 -7.79 -45.73 20.49
N GLU A 97 -8.58 -46.42 21.30
CA GLU A 97 -10.02 -46.69 21.19
C GLU A 97 -10.50 -47.92 20.42
N GLY A 98 -11.51 -48.54 21.05
CA GLY A 98 -12.25 -49.68 20.58
C GLY A 98 -13.05 -49.39 19.32
N VAL A 99 -13.28 -50.47 18.59
CA VAL A 99 -14.02 -50.54 17.34
C VAL A 99 -15.46 -50.03 17.54
N GLU A 100 -15.73 -48.75 17.26
CA GLU A 100 -17.10 -48.31 16.93
C GLU A 100 -17.44 -48.79 15.52
N GLY A 101 -17.99 -50.00 15.45
CA GLY A 101 -18.53 -50.59 14.24
C GLY A 101 -19.90 -51.22 14.52
N ARG A 102 -20.95 -50.50 14.13
CA ARG A 102 -22.36 -50.92 13.95
C ARG A 102 -23.20 -51.17 15.21
N LEU A 103 -24.09 -50.22 15.51
CA LEU A 103 -25.50 -50.52 15.80
C LEU A 103 -26.37 -49.27 15.65
N GLU A 104 -27.61 -49.54 15.28
CA GLU A 104 -28.63 -48.64 14.76
C GLU A 104 -29.24 -47.70 15.80
N LYS A 105 -29.76 -46.58 15.31
CA LYS A 105 -30.52 -45.56 16.05
C LYS A 105 -31.79 -46.13 16.69
N THR A 106 -32.02 -45.82 17.97
CA THR A 106 -33.34 -45.55 18.60
C THR A 106 -33.11 -44.65 19.83
N ILE A 107 -33.69 -43.42 19.90
CA ILE A 107 -34.88 -43.00 20.72
C ILE A 107 -34.59 -43.14 22.25
N ASP A 108 -34.74 -42.20 23.19
CA ASP A 108 -35.48 -40.94 23.37
C ASP A 108 -34.92 -40.09 24.55
N ALA A 109 -35.51 -38.91 24.75
CA ALA A 109 -35.21 -37.80 25.67
C ALA A 109 -35.34 -38.03 27.20
N HIS A 110 -34.57 -37.27 28.01
CA HIS A 110 -35.01 -36.27 29.04
C HIS A 110 -33.97 -35.96 30.15
N ASP A 111 -34.00 -34.69 30.59
CA ASP A 111 -33.67 -34.11 31.92
C ASP A 111 -32.23 -33.67 32.36
N SER A 112 -32.13 -32.33 32.47
CA SER A 112 -31.77 -31.51 33.66
C SER A 112 -30.46 -31.73 34.45
N CYS A 113 -29.59 -30.71 34.33
CA CYS A 113 -28.84 -29.97 35.36
C CYS A 113 -28.41 -30.69 36.66
N MET A 114 -27.11 -30.76 36.94
CA MET A 114 -26.45 -30.35 38.20
C MET A 114 -24.93 -30.54 38.15
N LEU A 115 -24.22 -29.71 38.91
CA LEU A 115 -22.77 -29.65 39.09
C LEU A 115 -22.19 -30.96 39.66
N GLU A 116 -21.34 -31.61 38.88
CA GLU A 116 -20.27 -32.49 39.39
C GLU A 116 -18.99 -32.22 38.60
N VAL A 117 -17.90 -32.00 39.33
CA VAL A 117 -16.53 -31.93 38.80
C VAL A 117 -16.26 -33.27 38.09
N PRO A 118 -15.92 -33.31 36.78
CA PRO A 118 -15.70 -34.59 36.13
C PRO A 118 -14.35 -35.16 36.60
N HIS A 119 -14.38 -35.98 37.64
CA HIS A 119 -13.47 -37.10 37.77
C HIS A 119 -13.82 -38.13 36.69
N ASN A 120 -13.46 -37.84 35.44
CA ASN A 120 -13.37 -38.88 34.41
C ASN A 120 -12.10 -39.68 34.68
N LYS A 121 -12.23 -40.63 35.60
CA LYS A 121 -11.43 -41.85 35.56
C LYS A 121 -11.75 -42.60 34.26
N ASP A 122 -10.68 -43.00 33.60
CA ASP A 122 -10.54 -44.30 32.96
C ASP A 122 -11.62 -44.71 31.95
N ASN A 123 -11.34 -44.47 30.67
CA ASN A 123 -11.57 -45.46 29.62
C ASN A 123 -10.78 -45.09 28.35
N CYS A 124 -9.46 -45.26 28.43
CA CYS A 124 -8.60 -45.44 27.26
C CYS A 124 -7.67 -46.61 27.56
N SER A 125 -8.24 -47.82 27.55
CA SER A 125 -7.48 -49.05 27.74
C SER A 125 -6.86 -49.43 26.40
N ILE A 126 -5.71 -48.83 26.10
CA ILE A 126 -4.73 -49.48 25.21
C ILE A 126 -4.58 -50.93 25.71
N PRO A 127 -4.68 -51.96 24.85
CA PRO A 127 -4.58 -53.34 25.29
C PRO A 127 -3.36 -53.56 26.21
N ASP A 128 -3.53 -54.26 27.34
CA ASP A 128 -2.48 -54.47 28.35
C ASP A 128 -1.18 -55.03 27.76
N GLN A 129 -1.27 -55.82 26.68
CA GLN A 129 -0.14 -56.34 25.94
C GLN A 129 0.70 -55.23 25.28
N ILE A 130 0.03 -54.23 24.70
CA ILE A 130 0.64 -53.06 24.07
C ILE A 130 1.25 -52.15 25.15
N LEU A 131 0.55 -51.91 26.26
CA LEU A 131 1.05 -51.14 27.40
C LEU A 131 2.32 -51.78 28.01
N LYS A 132 2.32 -53.10 28.19
CA LYS A 132 3.51 -53.84 28.67
C LYS A 132 4.69 -53.68 27.71
N GLN A 133 4.49 -53.81 26.40
CA GLN A 133 5.56 -53.65 25.40
C GLN A 133 6.06 -52.20 25.31
N LEU A 134 5.17 -51.21 25.42
CA LEU A 134 5.54 -49.80 25.48
C LEU A 134 6.42 -49.48 26.70
N LYS A 135 6.03 -49.99 27.88
CA LYS A 135 6.77 -49.76 29.14
C LYS A 135 8.10 -50.51 29.24
N SER A 136 8.14 -51.79 28.81
CA SER A 136 9.31 -52.65 29.02
C SER A 136 10.35 -52.60 27.89
N HIS A 137 9.96 -52.24 26.67
CA HIS A 137 10.87 -52.27 25.51
C HIS A 137 11.02 -50.91 24.82
N ILE A 138 9.93 -50.15 24.62
CA ILE A 138 9.99 -48.91 23.84
C ILE A 138 10.49 -47.72 24.68
N LEU A 139 9.96 -47.52 25.88
CA LEU A 139 10.35 -46.42 26.77
C LEU A 139 11.85 -46.48 27.18
N PRO A 140 12.44 -47.63 27.55
CA PRO A 140 13.86 -47.71 27.87
C PRO A 140 14.77 -47.39 26.67
N GLU A 141 14.40 -47.81 25.45
CA GLU A 141 15.17 -47.51 24.25
C GLU A 141 15.14 -46.02 23.91
N PHE A 142 13.99 -45.35 24.03
CA PHE A 142 13.94 -43.90 23.91
C PHE A 142 14.73 -43.18 25.01
N MET A 143 14.67 -43.65 26.26
CA MET A 143 15.46 -43.08 27.36
C MET A 143 16.97 -43.17 27.12
N LYS A 144 17.46 -44.26 26.49
CA LYS A 144 18.86 -44.37 26.05
C LYS A 144 19.21 -43.35 24.97
N LEU A 145 18.31 -43.12 24.01
CA LEU A 145 18.50 -42.19 22.89
C LEU A 145 18.28 -40.71 23.25
N MET A 146 17.72 -40.43 24.43
CA MET A 146 17.47 -39.06 24.89
C MET A 146 18.75 -38.23 25.03
N VAL A 147 19.87 -38.88 25.34
CA VAL A 147 21.17 -38.22 25.51
C VAL A 147 22.16 -38.80 24.49
N SER A 148 22.64 -37.96 23.58
CA SER A 148 23.62 -38.37 22.56
C SER A 148 25.04 -38.46 23.14
N LYS A 149 25.96 -39.04 22.34
CA LYS A 149 27.40 -39.13 22.64
C LYS A 149 27.98 -37.72 22.75
N GLY A 150 27.96 -37.14 23.96
CA GLY A 150 28.32 -35.75 24.22
C GLY A 150 27.51 -35.05 25.33
N ASN A 151 26.59 -35.77 26.00
CA ASN A 151 25.68 -35.20 27.02
C ASN A 151 24.70 -34.14 26.48
N ILE A 152 24.49 -34.11 25.16
CA ILE A 152 23.54 -33.22 24.49
C ILE A 152 22.16 -33.90 24.48
N VAL A 153 21.13 -33.17 24.90
CA VAL A 153 19.75 -33.66 24.93
C VAL A 153 19.21 -33.71 23.51
N ASN A 154 18.62 -34.82 23.08
CA ASN A 154 17.90 -34.84 21.81
C ASN A 154 16.45 -34.37 22.03
N VAL A 155 16.14 -33.16 21.55
CA VAL A 155 14.83 -32.51 21.73
C VAL A 155 13.70 -33.37 21.16
N SER A 156 13.90 -33.98 19.99
CA SER A 156 12.86 -34.78 19.32
C SER A 156 12.55 -36.05 20.12
N VAL A 157 13.58 -36.71 20.65
CA VAL A 157 13.42 -37.90 21.51
C VAL A 157 12.75 -37.55 22.83
N SER A 158 13.11 -36.41 23.43
CA SER A 158 12.50 -35.96 24.70
C SER A 158 10.99 -35.73 24.55
N VAL A 159 10.58 -35.14 23.43
CA VAL A 159 9.15 -34.98 23.08
C VAL A 159 8.48 -36.33 22.83
N ALA A 160 9.14 -37.23 22.10
CA ALA A 160 8.63 -38.57 21.85
C ALA A 160 8.39 -39.37 23.14
N ILE A 161 9.32 -39.31 24.10
CA ILE A 161 9.17 -39.93 25.42
C ILE A 161 7.92 -39.40 26.12
N VAL A 162 7.75 -38.09 26.16
CA VAL A 162 6.60 -37.46 26.83
C VAL A 162 5.29 -37.84 26.14
N LYS A 163 5.25 -37.88 24.80
CA LYS A 163 4.08 -38.36 24.05
C LYS A 163 3.75 -39.81 24.38
N VAL A 164 4.76 -40.68 24.47
CA VAL A 164 4.57 -42.08 24.89
C VAL A 164 4.06 -42.16 26.33
N LEU A 165 4.56 -41.31 27.24
CA LEU A 165 4.08 -41.27 28.62
C LEU A 165 2.65 -40.72 28.74
N GLN A 166 2.24 -39.79 27.87
CA GLN A 166 0.85 -39.31 27.80
C GLN A 166 -0.14 -40.39 27.35
N LEU A 167 0.33 -41.46 26.70
CA LEU A 167 -0.45 -42.64 26.34
C LEU A 167 -0.53 -43.68 27.47
N MET A 168 0.19 -43.48 28.59
CA MET A 168 0.20 -44.40 29.74
C MET A 168 -0.76 -43.93 30.85
N PRO A 169 -1.20 -44.85 31.73
CA PRO A 169 -1.97 -44.48 32.92
C PRO A 169 -1.24 -43.46 33.81
N SER A 170 -2.01 -42.61 34.51
CA SER A 170 -1.52 -41.51 35.35
C SER A 170 -0.43 -41.97 36.33
N ASP A 171 -0.59 -43.14 36.94
CA ASP A 171 0.34 -43.65 37.95
C ASP A 171 1.74 -43.95 37.38
N THR A 172 1.81 -44.43 36.12
CA THR A 172 3.10 -44.67 35.47
C THR A 172 3.71 -43.35 34.95
N MET A 173 2.87 -42.43 34.49
CA MET A 173 3.30 -41.08 34.09
C MET A 173 3.92 -40.32 35.26
N GLU A 174 3.30 -40.32 36.43
CA GLU A 174 3.81 -39.62 37.63
C GLU A 174 5.13 -40.21 38.16
N LEU A 175 5.38 -41.50 37.96
CA LEU A 175 6.64 -42.15 38.36
C LEU A 175 7.81 -41.87 37.41
N GLU A 176 7.57 -41.86 36.09
CA GLU A 176 8.64 -41.75 35.08
C GLU A 176 8.87 -40.29 34.61
N LEU A 177 7.87 -39.42 34.64
CA LEU A 177 7.99 -38.01 34.24
C LEU A 177 9.06 -37.22 35.02
N PRO A 178 9.18 -37.36 36.36
CA PRO A 178 10.22 -36.68 37.12
C PRO A 178 11.62 -37.07 36.64
N ARG A 179 11.83 -38.33 36.22
CA ARG A 179 13.14 -38.81 35.73
C ARG A 179 13.51 -38.15 34.41
N VAL A 180 12.54 -38.00 33.50
CA VAL A 180 12.75 -37.30 32.21
C VAL A 180 13.11 -35.84 32.45
N ILE A 181 12.33 -35.13 33.27
CA ILE A 181 12.57 -33.71 33.56
C ILE A 181 13.90 -33.52 34.28
N LEU A 182 14.20 -34.31 35.32
CA LEU A 182 15.47 -34.21 36.05
C LEU A 182 16.68 -34.51 35.16
N ASN A 183 16.57 -35.45 34.22
CA ASN A 183 17.64 -35.71 33.25
C ASN A 183 17.95 -34.48 32.39
N ILE A 184 16.94 -33.73 31.95
CA ILE A 184 17.10 -32.49 31.17
C ILE A 184 17.61 -31.35 32.07
N VAL A 185 16.97 -31.14 33.23
CA VAL A 185 17.31 -30.06 34.16
C VAL A 185 18.74 -30.20 34.69
N ASN A 186 19.20 -31.42 34.98
CA ASN A 186 20.59 -31.64 35.40
C ASN A 186 21.62 -31.25 34.32
N ARG A 187 21.25 -31.23 33.03
CA ARG A 187 22.14 -30.76 31.96
C ARG A 187 22.20 -29.23 31.88
N LEU A 188 21.21 -28.51 32.42
CA LEU A 188 21.27 -27.05 32.57
C LEU A 188 22.37 -26.61 33.56
N LYS A 189 22.84 -27.51 34.44
CA LYS A 189 23.99 -27.27 35.34
C LYS A 189 25.34 -27.29 34.64
N SER A 190 25.40 -27.69 33.38
CA SER A 190 26.65 -27.75 32.62
C SER A 190 27.25 -26.36 32.39
N ARG A 191 28.58 -26.24 32.47
CA ARG A 191 29.30 -25.02 32.10
C ARG A 191 29.29 -24.76 30.58
N ASN A 192 29.05 -25.78 29.76
CA ASN A 192 28.98 -25.63 28.31
C ASN A 192 27.63 -25.03 27.88
N HIS A 193 27.66 -23.86 27.23
CA HIS A 193 26.46 -23.17 26.78
C HIS A 193 25.66 -23.96 25.73
N VAL A 194 26.31 -24.75 24.86
CA VAL A 194 25.63 -25.57 23.84
C VAL A 194 24.75 -26.63 24.50
N ILE A 195 25.26 -27.27 25.57
CA ILE A 195 24.50 -28.26 26.34
C ILE A 195 23.31 -27.60 27.03
N ARG A 196 23.49 -26.41 27.61
CA ARG A 196 22.39 -25.68 28.26
C ARG A 196 21.32 -25.22 27.26
N ASP A 197 21.73 -24.83 26.05
CA ASP A 197 20.80 -24.38 25.02
C ASP A 197 19.92 -25.52 24.52
N GLU A 198 20.52 -26.67 24.23
CA GLU A 198 19.77 -27.84 23.80
C GLU A 198 18.90 -28.41 24.94
N ALA A 199 19.40 -28.43 26.17
CA ALA A 199 18.60 -28.82 27.34
C ALA A 199 17.42 -27.87 27.56
N ARG A 200 17.60 -26.56 27.38
CA ARG A 200 16.51 -25.57 27.46
C ARG A 200 15.50 -25.77 26.33
N ALA A 201 15.96 -25.99 25.10
CA ALA A 201 15.08 -26.28 23.96
C ALA A 201 14.27 -27.57 24.20
N GLY A 202 14.92 -28.60 24.75
CA GLY A 202 14.29 -29.85 25.15
C GLY A 202 13.23 -29.64 26.22
N LEU A 203 13.57 -28.92 27.29
CA LEU A 203 12.64 -28.63 28.39
C LEU A 203 11.44 -27.80 27.93
N VAL A 204 11.65 -26.81 27.06
CA VAL A 204 10.56 -26.00 26.48
C VAL A 204 9.64 -26.86 25.62
N ALA A 205 10.18 -27.76 24.80
CA ALA A 205 9.38 -28.66 23.97
C ALA A 205 8.60 -29.68 24.81
N VAL A 206 9.22 -30.23 25.86
CA VAL A 206 8.58 -31.12 26.84
C VAL A 206 7.46 -30.40 27.59
N ALA A 207 7.72 -29.23 28.15
CA ALA A 207 6.69 -28.48 28.88
C ALA A 207 5.54 -28.03 27.96
N SER A 208 5.84 -27.69 26.69
CA SER A 208 4.81 -27.36 25.69
C SER A 208 3.93 -28.54 25.29
N THR A 209 4.41 -29.78 25.45
CA THR A 209 3.62 -30.99 25.14
C THR A 209 2.81 -31.46 26.35
N LEU A 210 3.33 -31.30 27.57
CA LEU A 210 2.61 -31.59 28.80
C LEU A 210 1.42 -30.63 29.06
N GLY A 211 1.56 -29.35 28.68
CA GLY A 211 0.53 -28.33 28.88
C GLY A 211 0.54 -27.68 30.27
N ALA A 212 -0.48 -26.84 30.55
CA ALA A 212 -0.55 -25.96 31.72
C ALA A 212 -0.52 -26.69 33.08
N ARG A 213 -1.17 -27.87 33.14
CA ARG A 213 -1.35 -28.65 34.39
C ARG A 213 -0.04 -29.06 35.05
N TYR A 214 1.00 -29.32 34.24
CA TYR A 214 2.31 -29.73 34.74
C TYR A 214 3.33 -28.59 34.77
N PHE A 215 2.93 -27.37 34.39
CA PHE A 215 3.83 -26.23 34.35
C PHE A 215 4.42 -25.91 35.73
N GLY A 216 3.58 -25.84 36.76
CA GLY A 216 4.03 -25.62 38.13
C GLY A 216 4.98 -26.72 38.63
N PHE A 217 4.75 -27.97 38.24
CA PHE A 217 5.66 -29.09 38.55
C PHE A 217 7.03 -28.93 37.88
N VAL A 218 7.08 -28.51 36.62
CA VAL A 218 8.35 -28.24 35.91
C VAL A 218 9.10 -27.08 36.58
N VAL A 219 8.40 -26.02 36.96
CA VAL A 219 8.99 -24.86 37.67
C VAL A 219 9.54 -25.28 39.04
N GLU A 220 8.80 -26.10 39.79
CA GLU A 220 9.24 -26.64 41.08
C GLU A 220 10.50 -27.49 40.93
N LYS A 221 10.58 -28.35 39.92
CA LYS A 221 11.80 -29.16 39.67
C LYS A 221 12.98 -28.34 39.15
N LEU A 222 12.74 -27.22 38.47
CA LEU A 222 13.79 -26.27 38.13
C LEU A 222 14.34 -25.56 39.37
N GLU A 223 13.46 -25.05 40.23
CA GLU A 223 13.80 -24.37 41.48
C GLU A 223 14.53 -25.31 42.47
N GLU A 224 14.06 -26.55 42.60
CA GLU A 224 14.71 -27.55 43.45
C GLU A 224 16.13 -27.88 42.97
N SER A 225 16.39 -27.83 41.66
CA SER A 225 17.65 -28.29 41.09
C SER A 225 18.70 -27.19 40.96
N LEU A 226 18.32 -25.97 40.58
CA LEU A 226 19.21 -24.84 40.30
C LEU A 226 19.26 -23.87 41.48
N ARG A 227 20.19 -24.09 42.43
CA ARG A 227 20.21 -23.37 43.72
C ARG A 227 21.43 -22.47 43.94
N ARG A 228 22.51 -22.59 43.13
CA ARG A 228 23.82 -22.00 43.49
C ARG A 228 24.38 -21.04 42.44
N GLY A 229 24.69 -19.80 42.85
CA GLY A 229 25.48 -18.83 42.08
C GLY A 229 24.99 -18.68 40.64
N PHE A 230 25.81 -19.07 39.66
CA PHE A 230 25.47 -18.94 38.23
C PHE A 230 24.24 -19.73 37.80
N GLU A 231 23.85 -20.78 38.55
CA GLU A 231 22.66 -21.58 38.27
C GLU A 231 21.38 -20.76 38.42
N LEU A 232 21.35 -19.75 39.30
CA LEU A 232 20.21 -18.85 39.48
C LEU A 232 20.00 -17.96 38.25
N HIS A 233 21.08 -17.49 37.61
CA HIS A 233 20.99 -16.78 36.32
C HIS A 233 20.44 -17.69 35.22
N VAL A 234 20.82 -18.97 35.23
CA VAL A 234 20.29 -19.98 34.30
C VAL A 234 18.80 -20.24 34.59
N LEU A 235 18.39 -20.28 35.86
CA LEU A 235 17.00 -20.44 36.29
C LEU A 235 16.13 -19.31 35.73
N GLY A 236 16.47 -18.04 36.00
CA GLY A 236 15.70 -16.89 35.49
C GLY A 236 15.61 -16.87 33.95
N PHE A 237 16.72 -17.16 33.26
CA PHE A 237 16.75 -17.19 31.80
C PHE A 237 15.94 -18.36 31.20
N THR A 238 15.96 -19.54 31.84
CA THR A 238 15.19 -20.71 31.41
C THR A 238 13.70 -20.56 31.70
N LEU A 239 13.34 -19.98 32.85
CA LEU A 239 11.96 -19.66 33.21
C LEU A 239 11.34 -18.69 32.20
N ASN A 240 12.06 -17.64 31.80
CA ASN A 240 11.59 -16.72 30.77
C ASN A 240 11.32 -17.42 29.43
N ALA A 241 12.21 -18.32 28.99
CA ALA A 241 12.03 -19.07 27.75
C ALA A 241 10.80 -20.00 27.81
N LEU A 242 10.53 -20.59 28.97
CA LEU A 242 9.34 -21.42 29.22
C LEU A 242 8.05 -20.59 29.18
N ILE A 243 8.00 -19.48 29.92
CA ILE A 243 6.84 -18.57 29.97
C ILE A 243 6.51 -18.07 28.56
N LEU A 244 7.50 -17.55 27.83
CA LEU A 244 7.31 -17.03 26.47
C LEU A 244 6.68 -18.05 25.51
N LYS A 245 7.10 -19.32 25.57
CA LYS A 245 6.62 -20.34 24.64
C LYS A 245 5.27 -20.92 25.05
N ILE A 246 5.06 -21.15 26.33
CA ILE A 246 3.88 -21.85 26.84
C ILE A 246 2.69 -20.89 26.92
N PHE A 247 2.87 -19.67 27.44
CA PHE A 247 1.77 -18.74 27.69
C PHE A 247 1.04 -18.35 26.40
N SER A 248 1.74 -18.35 25.26
CA SER A 248 1.12 -18.15 23.93
C SER A 248 -0.01 -19.13 23.59
N LYS A 249 -0.15 -20.24 24.32
CA LYS A 249 -1.16 -21.28 24.09
C LYS A 249 -2.14 -21.45 25.26
N LEU A 250 -1.99 -20.69 26.35
CA LEU A 250 -2.77 -20.86 27.57
C LEU A 250 -4.04 -20.01 27.55
N LYS A 251 -5.04 -20.42 28.33
CA LYS A 251 -6.17 -19.57 28.68
C LYS A 251 -5.92 -18.87 30.02
N VAL A 252 -6.60 -17.74 30.22
CA VAL A 252 -6.53 -17.00 31.49
C VAL A 252 -7.04 -17.88 32.64
N GLY A 253 -6.29 -17.91 33.74
CA GLY A 253 -6.60 -18.67 34.96
C GLY A 253 -5.97 -20.07 35.05
N GLU A 254 -5.43 -20.63 33.96
CA GLU A 254 -4.83 -21.99 33.98
C GLU A 254 -3.54 -22.08 34.81
N ILE A 255 -2.91 -20.95 35.14
CA ILE A 255 -1.64 -20.86 35.87
C ILE A 255 -1.78 -20.36 37.31
N ASP A 256 -2.99 -20.05 37.76
CA ASP A 256 -3.27 -19.40 39.06
C ASP A 256 -2.69 -20.21 40.23
N TYR A 257 -2.77 -21.55 40.16
CA TYR A 257 -2.24 -22.46 41.18
C TYR A 257 -0.72 -22.34 41.42
N CYS A 258 0.04 -21.81 40.45
CA CYS A 258 1.50 -21.65 40.53
C CYS A 258 1.98 -20.20 40.39
N ALA A 259 1.06 -19.25 40.17
CA ALA A 259 1.37 -17.83 39.94
C ALA A 259 2.18 -17.19 41.08
N GLY A 260 1.84 -17.49 42.34
CA GLY A 260 2.56 -16.97 43.51
C GLY A 260 4.03 -17.41 43.56
N LYS A 261 4.32 -18.68 43.21
CA LYS A 261 5.69 -19.21 43.14
C LYS A 261 6.49 -18.53 42.02
N ILE A 262 5.89 -18.42 40.82
CA ILE A 262 6.51 -17.75 39.67
C ILE A 262 6.82 -16.28 39.99
N LEU A 263 5.87 -15.57 40.58
CA LEU A 263 6.04 -14.16 40.96
C LEU A 263 7.20 -13.99 41.95
N GLY A 264 7.30 -14.87 42.95
CA GLY A 264 8.42 -14.89 43.89
C GLY A 264 9.77 -15.05 43.19
N LEU A 265 9.90 -16.03 42.29
CA LEU A 265 11.14 -16.29 41.54
C LEU A 265 11.55 -15.10 40.65
N LEU A 266 10.58 -14.48 39.97
CA LEU A 266 10.83 -13.32 39.11
C LEU A 266 11.24 -12.08 39.91
N LEU A 267 10.62 -11.85 41.06
CA LEU A 267 10.97 -10.71 41.92
C LEU A 267 12.33 -10.91 42.59
N ASN A 268 12.65 -12.12 43.02
CA ASN A 268 13.96 -12.45 43.58
C ASN A 268 15.07 -12.23 42.53
N ASP A 269 14.84 -12.61 41.27
CA ASP A 269 15.80 -12.36 40.17
C ASP A 269 16.03 -10.86 39.86
N ILE A 270 15.07 -9.99 40.22
CA ILE A 270 15.11 -8.54 39.97
C ILE A 270 15.68 -7.75 41.17
N PHE A 271 15.42 -8.19 42.41
CA PHE A 271 15.73 -7.43 43.61
C PHE A 271 16.82 -8.05 44.51
N ASP A 272 17.04 -9.36 44.46
CA ASP A 272 18.02 -10.02 45.34
C ASP A 272 19.44 -10.00 44.72
N GLU A 273 20.41 -10.64 45.39
CA GLU A 273 21.85 -10.68 45.05
C GLU A 273 22.13 -11.03 43.57
N VAL A 274 21.26 -11.84 42.96
CA VAL A 274 21.29 -12.22 41.54
C VAL A 274 21.21 -10.97 40.62
N SER A 275 20.46 -9.94 41.00
CA SER A 275 20.42 -8.70 40.25
C SER A 275 21.70 -7.90 40.35
N GLU A 276 22.38 -7.90 41.50
CA GLU A 276 23.62 -7.14 41.70
C GLU A 276 24.75 -7.74 40.85
N GLU A 277 24.84 -9.07 40.78
CA GLU A 277 25.82 -9.75 39.93
C GLU A 277 25.66 -9.45 38.44
N LYS A 278 24.41 -9.23 37.97
CA LYS A 278 24.11 -8.87 36.58
C LYS A 278 24.55 -7.46 36.21
N GLU A 279 24.66 -6.56 37.18
CA GLU A 279 25.06 -5.16 36.97
C GLU A 279 26.59 -4.99 36.94
N VAL A 280 27.35 -5.96 37.45
CA VAL A 280 28.81 -5.96 37.38
C VAL A 280 29.26 -6.30 35.95
N GLU A 281 29.76 -5.31 35.19
CA GLU A 281 30.19 -5.50 33.79
C GLU A 281 31.21 -6.63 33.59
N LYS A 282 32.13 -6.82 34.57
CA LYS A 282 33.10 -7.93 34.57
C LYS A 282 32.45 -9.32 34.66
N MET A 283 31.22 -9.41 35.17
CA MET A 283 30.44 -10.64 35.30
C MET A 283 29.43 -10.79 34.14
N ALA A 284 28.81 -9.69 33.70
CA ALA A 284 27.89 -9.68 32.55
C ALA A 284 28.52 -10.17 31.24
N GLY A 285 29.83 -9.97 31.05
CA GLY A 285 30.57 -10.46 29.88
C GLY A 285 30.84 -11.98 29.86
N LYS A 286 30.70 -12.69 30.99
CA LYS A 286 31.10 -14.10 31.10
C LYS A 286 30.05 -15.07 30.55
N MET A 287 28.76 -14.71 30.62
CA MET A 287 27.65 -15.60 30.25
C MET A 287 26.48 -14.81 29.67
N LYS A 288 25.81 -15.36 28.64
CA LYS A 288 24.66 -14.72 28.01
C LYS A 288 23.42 -14.65 28.92
N GLU A 289 23.31 -15.59 29.85
CA GLU A 289 22.23 -15.67 30.83
C GLU A 289 22.29 -14.50 31.84
N ILE A 290 23.48 -13.95 32.09
CA ILE A 290 23.68 -12.80 33.00
C ILE A 290 23.35 -11.49 32.27
N LYS A 291 23.64 -11.39 30.96
CA LYS A 291 23.44 -10.18 30.16
C LYS A 291 21.97 -9.84 29.87
N ARG A 292 21.06 -10.83 29.87
CA ARG A 292 19.64 -10.63 29.50
C ARG A 292 18.72 -10.87 30.70
N SER A 293 18.14 -9.81 31.27
CA SER A 293 17.08 -9.92 32.27
C SER A 293 15.69 -10.06 31.61
N GLY A 294 15.32 -11.30 31.27
CA GLY A 294 13.99 -11.62 30.74
C GLY A 294 12.85 -11.49 31.76
N SER A 295 13.17 -11.38 33.05
CA SER A 295 12.20 -11.43 34.16
C SER A 295 11.16 -10.30 34.11
N TYR A 296 11.51 -9.13 33.58
CA TYR A 296 10.56 -8.04 33.34
C TYR A 296 9.48 -8.38 32.31
N GLU A 297 9.86 -9.06 31.21
CA GLU A 297 8.92 -9.50 30.17
C GLU A 297 8.07 -10.67 30.68
N SER A 298 8.67 -11.58 31.44
CA SER A 298 7.95 -12.64 32.14
C SER A 298 6.89 -12.10 33.11
N LEU A 299 7.20 -11.06 33.89
CA LEU A 299 6.24 -10.41 34.80
C LEU A 299 5.02 -9.86 34.06
N LYS A 300 5.25 -9.22 32.91
CA LYS A 300 4.17 -8.74 32.05
C LYS A 300 3.25 -9.89 31.60
N LEU A 301 3.83 -10.98 31.12
CA LEU A 301 3.08 -12.17 30.67
C LEU A 301 2.33 -12.84 31.83
N VAL A 302 2.91 -12.91 33.03
CA VAL A 302 2.19 -13.40 34.21
C VAL A 302 0.97 -12.54 34.51
N ALA A 303 1.11 -11.22 34.49
CA ALA A 303 -0.02 -10.30 34.73
C ALA A 303 -1.13 -10.38 33.65
N GLU A 304 -0.81 -10.83 32.43
CA GLU A 304 -1.76 -11.01 31.32
C GLU A 304 -2.62 -12.28 31.46
N PHE A 305 -2.09 -13.37 32.03
CA PHE A 305 -2.73 -14.71 32.02
C PHE A 305 -3.29 -15.19 33.36
N ILE A 306 -3.04 -14.50 34.47
CA ILE A 306 -3.64 -14.81 35.78
C ILE A 306 -5.07 -14.29 35.90
N SER A 307 -5.89 -14.87 36.78
CA SER A 307 -7.17 -14.27 37.15
C SER A 307 -6.97 -13.05 38.05
N PHE A 308 -7.41 -11.87 37.59
CA PHE A 308 -7.15 -10.60 38.26
C PHE A 308 -7.82 -10.48 39.63
N ASP A 309 -9.02 -11.02 39.78
CA ASP A 309 -9.79 -11.04 41.02
C ASP A 309 -9.07 -11.80 42.15
N VAL A 310 -8.49 -12.96 41.85
CA VAL A 310 -7.78 -13.80 42.83
C VAL A 310 -6.39 -13.26 43.14
N HIS A 311 -5.65 -12.79 42.14
CA HIS A 311 -4.21 -12.51 42.27
C HIS A 311 -3.82 -11.04 42.32
N SER A 312 -4.75 -10.09 42.14
CA SER A 312 -4.47 -8.65 42.27
C SER A 312 -3.78 -8.35 43.61
N VAL A 313 -4.39 -8.75 44.72
CA VAL A 313 -3.84 -8.54 46.07
C VAL A 313 -2.46 -9.18 46.22
N THR A 314 -2.23 -10.40 45.72
CA THR A 314 -0.95 -11.09 45.83
C THR A 314 0.18 -10.36 45.10
N ILE A 315 -0.09 -9.86 43.89
CA ILE A 315 0.89 -9.07 43.12
C ILE A 315 1.26 -7.80 43.86
N PHE A 316 0.25 -7.05 44.32
CA PHE A 316 0.49 -5.78 44.98
C PHE A 316 1.10 -5.93 46.36
N GLN A 317 0.77 -6.99 47.11
CA GLN A 317 1.46 -7.30 48.35
C GLN A 317 2.95 -7.60 48.13
N ALA A 318 3.30 -8.31 47.05
CA ALA A 318 4.68 -8.61 46.72
C ALA A 318 5.49 -7.34 46.41
N VAL A 319 4.89 -6.36 45.74
CA VAL A 319 5.52 -5.05 45.47
C VAL A 319 5.50 -4.15 46.72
N ARG A 320 4.40 -4.11 47.47
CA ARG A 320 4.23 -3.29 48.70
C ARG A 320 5.26 -3.63 49.76
N LYS A 321 5.61 -4.92 49.92
CA LYS A 321 6.66 -5.36 50.84
C LYS A 321 8.02 -4.69 50.55
N ARG A 322 8.28 -4.30 49.31
CA ARG A 322 9.55 -3.68 48.87
C ARG A 322 9.53 -2.14 48.90
N LEU A 323 8.40 -1.52 49.24
CA LEU A 323 8.26 -0.05 49.34
C LEU A 323 8.51 0.50 50.75
N LYS A 324 8.65 -0.37 51.75
CA LYS A 324 8.78 0.01 53.16
C LYS A 324 10.16 0.59 53.51
N ASP A 325 11.17 0.35 52.69
CA ASP A 325 12.56 0.78 52.94
C ASP A 325 12.88 2.12 52.26
N THR A 326 13.90 2.83 52.75
CA THR A 326 14.45 4.00 52.04
C THR A 326 15.06 3.54 50.71
N LEU A 327 14.37 3.86 49.61
CA LEU A 327 14.77 3.46 48.27
C LEU A 327 15.93 4.31 47.76
N ASP A 328 17.03 3.67 47.36
CA ASP A 328 18.05 4.30 46.53
C ASP A 328 17.52 4.53 45.10
N ALA A 329 18.15 5.43 44.36
CA ALA A 329 17.70 5.80 43.01
C ALA A 329 17.64 4.60 42.04
N LYS A 330 18.48 3.57 42.24
CA LYS A 330 18.48 2.38 41.38
C LYS A 330 17.31 1.46 41.69
N THR A 331 17.08 1.14 42.97
CA THR A 331 15.94 0.29 43.37
C THR A 331 14.61 0.97 43.03
N LYS A 332 14.53 2.30 43.18
CA LYS A 332 13.39 3.09 42.68
C LYS A 332 13.13 2.85 41.19
N GLY A 333 14.16 2.97 40.34
CA GLY A 333 14.03 2.73 38.90
C GLY A 333 13.62 1.28 38.55
N LYS A 334 14.05 0.28 39.33
CA LYS A 334 13.61 -1.12 39.19
C LYS A 334 12.13 -1.27 39.53
N ILE A 335 11.67 -0.70 40.64
CA ILE A 335 10.25 -0.72 41.04
C ILE A 335 9.38 -0.04 39.99
N GLU A 336 9.76 1.13 39.49
CA GLU A 336 9.05 1.82 38.40
C GLU A 336 8.97 0.97 37.12
N ARG A 337 10.01 0.20 36.81
CA ARG A 337 10.00 -0.73 35.66
C ARG A 337 9.09 -1.93 35.91
N VAL A 338 9.09 -2.52 37.11
CA VAL A 338 8.18 -3.61 37.49
C VAL A 338 6.73 -3.15 37.40
N LEU A 339 6.39 -2.02 38.02
CA LEU A 339 5.05 -1.44 37.99
C LEU A 339 4.58 -1.16 36.55
N ARG A 340 5.45 -0.63 35.68
CA ARG A 340 5.12 -0.44 34.26
C ARG A 340 4.84 -1.75 33.52
N GLN A 341 5.62 -2.81 33.75
CA GLN A 341 5.36 -4.10 33.10
C GLN A 341 4.08 -4.76 33.61
N LEU A 342 3.81 -4.64 34.91
CA LEU A 342 2.54 -5.08 35.49
C LEU A 342 1.35 -4.31 34.91
N ALA A 343 1.47 -2.99 34.74
CA ALA A 343 0.41 -2.18 34.13
C ALA A 343 0.09 -2.65 32.71
N VAL A 344 1.12 -2.88 31.89
CA VAL A 344 0.95 -3.36 30.52
C VAL A 344 0.33 -4.77 30.48
N GLY A 345 0.69 -5.65 31.41
CA GLY A 345 0.12 -7.00 31.50
C GLY A 345 -1.34 -7.01 31.95
N ILE A 346 -1.68 -6.25 33.01
CA ILE A 346 -3.05 -6.14 33.55
C ILE A 346 -4.02 -5.60 32.49
N GLU A 347 -3.59 -4.61 31.71
CA GLU A 347 -4.36 -4.04 30.60
C GLU A 347 -4.65 -5.03 29.45
N GLN A 348 -3.84 -6.08 29.30
CA GLN A 348 -4.01 -7.12 28.28
C GLN A 348 -4.80 -8.31 28.83
N ASN A 349 -5.14 -8.31 30.11
CA ASN A 349 -5.76 -9.42 30.80
C ASN A 349 -7.27 -9.49 30.51
N LEU A 350 -7.71 -10.63 29.95
CA LEU A 350 -9.11 -10.84 29.59
C LEU A 350 -10.05 -11.05 30.79
N SER A 351 -9.52 -11.34 31.99
CA SER A 351 -10.33 -11.48 33.21
C SER A 351 -10.75 -10.13 33.81
N LEU A 352 -10.09 -9.04 33.42
CA LEU A 352 -10.30 -7.72 34.04
C LEU A 352 -11.62 -7.09 33.57
N LYS A 353 -12.56 -6.93 34.51
CA LYS A 353 -13.79 -6.16 34.28
C LYS A 353 -13.60 -4.68 34.60
N GLN A 354 -14.27 -3.81 33.86
CA GLN A 354 -14.18 -2.35 34.00
C GLN A 354 -14.56 -1.85 35.40
N GLU A 355 -15.60 -2.40 36.01
CA GLU A 355 -16.02 -2.03 37.37
C GLU A 355 -14.96 -2.38 38.42
N GLN A 356 -14.37 -3.58 38.31
CA GLN A 356 -13.35 -4.07 39.22
C GLN A 356 -12.08 -3.21 39.13
N LEU A 357 -11.70 -2.80 37.92
CA LEU A 357 -10.60 -1.87 37.70
C LEU A 357 -10.83 -0.54 38.42
N PHE A 358 -12.00 0.08 38.27
CA PHE A 358 -12.25 1.40 38.87
C PHE A 358 -12.25 1.33 40.39
N VAL A 359 -12.85 0.29 40.99
CA VAL A 359 -12.79 0.06 42.44
C VAL A 359 -11.35 -0.14 42.89
N PHE A 360 -10.58 -0.93 42.13
CA PHE A 360 -9.18 -1.20 42.42
C PHE A 360 -8.31 0.06 42.36
N VAL A 361 -8.44 0.85 41.30
CA VAL A 361 -7.73 2.14 41.14
C VAL A 361 -8.15 3.13 42.21
N HIS A 362 -9.45 3.27 42.47
CA HIS A 362 -9.97 4.16 43.52
C HIS A 362 -9.33 3.81 44.87
N GLY A 363 -9.34 2.53 45.23
CA GLY A 363 -8.70 2.05 46.46
C GLY A 363 -7.22 2.44 46.52
N LEU A 364 -6.43 2.12 45.49
CA LEU A 364 -5.00 2.45 45.50
C LEU A 364 -4.72 3.96 45.60
N VAL A 365 -5.46 4.79 44.86
CA VAL A 365 -5.24 6.24 44.85
C VAL A 365 -5.73 6.88 46.15
N GLU A 366 -6.85 6.43 46.71
CA GLU A 366 -7.36 6.90 48.01
C GLU A 366 -6.34 6.68 49.12
N HIS A 367 -5.76 5.49 49.20
CA HIS A 367 -4.69 5.19 50.17
C HIS A 367 -3.44 6.05 49.94
N GLY A 368 -3.15 6.42 48.70
CA GLY A 368 -2.01 7.30 48.39
C GLY A 368 -2.25 8.75 48.80
N VAL A 369 -3.46 9.26 48.58
CA VAL A 369 -3.84 10.63 48.96
C VAL A 369 -3.91 10.75 50.49
N THR A 370 -4.44 9.75 51.21
CA THR A 370 -4.49 9.78 52.68
C THR A 370 -3.10 9.74 53.32
N GLN A 371 -2.15 9.02 52.73
CA GLN A 371 -0.75 9.03 53.17
C GLN A 371 -0.09 10.39 52.93
N GLU A 372 -0.24 11.00 51.75
CA GLU A 372 0.28 12.35 51.49
C GLU A 372 -0.32 13.40 52.43
N ASP A 373 -1.62 13.32 52.72
CA ASP A 373 -2.29 14.27 53.62
C ASP A 373 -1.84 14.10 55.08
N SER A 374 -1.52 12.87 55.49
CA SER A 374 -0.96 12.59 56.82
C SER A 374 0.45 13.18 56.96
N GLU A 375 1.28 13.06 55.92
CA GLU A 375 2.61 13.68 55.88
C GLU A 375 2.56 15.21 55.88
N LYS A 376 1.59 15.82 55.16
CA LYS A 376 1.36 17.27 55.20
C LYS A 376 0.99 17.75 56.62
N LYS A 377 0.19 16.99 57.37
CA LYS A 377 -0.16 17.32 58.77
C LYS A 377 1.02 17.20 59.74
N LEU A 378 1.91 16.22 59.54
CA LEU A 378 3.14 16.05 60.34
C LEU A 378 4.19 17.15 60.08
N SER A 379 4.07 17.90 58.98
CA SER A 379 5.00 18.99 58.63
C SER A 379 4.69 20.35 59.27
N PHE A 380 3.62 20.46 60.06
CA PHE A 380 3.33 21.64 60.88
C PHE A 380 3.83 21.43 62.33
N PRO A 381 4.75 22.27 62.85
CA PRO A 381 5.19 22.16 64.24
C PRO A 381 4.26 22.97 65.14
N ASP A 382 3.28 22.33 65.77
CA ASP A 382 2.66 22.88 66.98
C ASP A 382 3.01 21.99 68.18
N GLY A 383 3.89 22.53 69.02
CA GLY A 383 4.37 21.87 70.22
C GLY A 383 3.24 21.68 71.23
N ARG A 384 2.86 20.43 71.47
CA ARG A 384 2.45 19.92 72.78
C ARG A 384 2.56 18.41 72.81
N SER A 385 3.56 17.97 73.56
CA SER A 385 3.77 16.60 73.99
C SER A 385 2.50 16.05 74.64
N VAL A 386 1.96 14.95 74.10
CA VAL A 386 1.03 14.09 74.85
C VAL A 386 1.53 12.66 74.75
N THR A 387 1.75 12.14 75.95
CA THR A 387 2.31 10.85 76.33
C THR A 387 1.58 9.65 75.72
N ASN A 388 2.39 8.67 75.33
CA ASN A 388 2.02 7.32 74.93
C ASN A 388 1.05 6.63 75.92
N LEU A 389 -0.07 6.14 75.39
CA LEU A 389 -0.80 4.99 75.92
C LEU A 389 -0.91 3.95 74.79
N PRO A 390 -0.54 2.68 75.01
CA PRO A 390 -0.64 1.64 74.00
C PRO A 390 -2.10 1.19 73.92
N GLY A 391 -2.85 1.79 73.01
CA GLY A 391 -4.17 1.33 72.59
C GLY A 391 -4.03 0.41 71.37
N ASP A 392 -4.41 -0.85 71.55
CA ASP A 392 -4.57 -1.88 70.54
C ASP A 392 -5.64 -1.45 69.51
N GLY A 393 -5.17 -0.94 68.37
CA GLY A 393 -5.99 -0.47 67.26
C GLY A 393 -5.08 -0.17 66.09
N GLY A 394 -5.02 -1.09 65.11
CA GLY A 394 -4.05 -1.11 64.01
C GLY A 394 -3.86 0.25 63.32
N VAL A 395 -2.78 0.94 63.69
CA VAL A 395 -2.26 2.10 62.96
C VAL A 395 -1.66 1.56 61.68
N GLU A 396 -2.29 1.83 60.54
CA GLU A 396 -1.72 1.52 59.23
C GLU A 396 -0.35 2.21 59.11
N GLU A 397 0.71 1.42 58.98
CA GLU A 397 2.09 1.90 58.82
C GLU A 397 2.20 2.87 57.63
N ASN A 398 2.71 4.09 57.88
CA ASN A 398 2.94 5.09 56.83
C ASN A 398 4.08 4.63 55.89
N ILE A 399 3.84 4.61 54.57
CA ILE A 399 4.81 4.14 53.55
C ILE A 399 5.28 5.34 52.72
N PRO A 400 6.50 5.88 52.93
CA PRO A 400 6.94 7.15 52.34
C PRO A 400 7.03 7.15 50.81
N ASN A 401 7.17 5.98 50.17
CA ASN A 401 7.31 5.84 48.72
C ASN A 401 6.02 5.37 48.02
N TYR A 402 4.87 5.45 48.69
CA TYR A 402 3.61 4.97 48.13
C TYR A 402 3.14 5.78 46.91
N TYR A 403 3.62 7.02 46.72
CA TYR A 403 3.33 7.81 45.51
C TYR A 403 3.64 7.06 44.19
N LEU A 404 4.60 6.11 44.19
CA LEU A 404 4.88 5.25 43.04
C LEU A 404 3.71 4.32 42.68
N VAL A 405 2.99 3.84 43.70
CA VAL A 405 1.76 3.03 43.52
C VAL A 405 0.62 3.91 43.04
N THR A 406 0.52 5.14 43.55
CA THR A 406 -0.44 6.14 43.06
C THR A 406 -0.20 6.47 41.58
N GLU A 407 1.05 6.68 41.18
CA GLU A 407 1.42 6.89 39.77
C GLU A 407 1.07 5.68 38.90
N PHE A 408 1.36 4.47 39.39
CA PHE A 408 0.94 3.24 38.71
C PHE A 408 -0.58 3.16 38.52
N ALA A 409 -1.36 3.42 39.56
CA ALA A 409 -2.82 3.34 39.52
C ALA A 409 -3.41 4.40 38.57
N LEU A 410 -2.88 5.63 38.61
CA LEU A 410 -3.28 6.70 37.68
C LEU A 410 -2.87 6.40 36.24
N HIS A 411 -1.74 5.72 36.03
CA HIS A 411 -1.35 5.28 34.68
C HIS A 411 -2.28 4.21 34.14
N LEU A 412 -2.64 3.23 34.96
CA LEU A 412 -3.63 2.20 34.62
C LEU A 412 -4.99 2.84 34.27
N LEU A 413 -5.40 3.84 35.05
CA LEU A 413 -6.60 4.61 34.76
C LEU A 413 -6.51 5.37 33.44
N GLU A 414 -5.41 6.07 33.18
CA GLU A 414 -5.20 6.84 31.94
C GLU A 414 -5.27 5.94 30.70
N VAL A 415 -4.57 4.80 30.72
CA VAL A 415 -4.53 3.85 29.60
C VAL A 415 -5.92 3.25 29.35
N HIS A 416 -6.63 2.84 30.40
CA HIS A 416 -8.00 2.36 30.28
C HIS A 416 -8.96 3.45 29.76
N LEU A 417 -8.95 4.66 30.33
CA LEU A 417 -9.83 5.75 29.89
C LEU A 417 -9.59 6.15 28.43
N LYS A 418 -8.35 6.03 27.94
CA LYS A 418 -7.99 6.34 26.55
C LYS A 418 -8.53 5.31 25.55
N ARG A 419 -8.64 4.04 25.98
CA ARG A 419 -9.15 2.93 25.17
C ARG A 419 -10.66 2.74 25.29
N ALA A 420 -11.19 3.00 26.49
CA ALA A 420 -12.59 2.80 26.82
C ALA A 420 -13.47 3.78 26.03
N LYS A 421 -14.44 3.23 25.30
CA LYS A 421 -15.58 4.02 24.83
C LYS A 421 -16.51 4.23 26.02
N LEU A 422 -16.35 5.34 26.72
CA LEU A 422 -17.22 5.70 27.83
C LEU A 422 -18.61 6.01 27.26
N ASN A 423 -19.61 5.20 27.61
CA ASN A 423 -20.99 5.48 27.27
C ASN A 423 -21.48 6.59 28.20
N ASN A 424 -21.64 7.80 27.65
CA ASN A 424 -22.03 9.00 28.40
C ASN A 424 -23.45 8.96 28.99
N GLU A 425 -24.22 7.91 28.71
CA GLU A 425 -25.63 7.75 29.12
C GLU A 425 -25.84 6.64 30.17
N ASP A 426 -24.80 5.86 30.52
CA ASP A 426 -24.94 4.78 31.50
C ASP A 426 -24.86 5.32 32.94
N PRO A 427 -25.96 5.27 33.73
CA PRO A 427 -25.98 5.83 35.08
C PRO A 427 -25.08 5.08 36.06
N SER A 428 -24.82 3.79 35.84
CA SER A 428 -23.98 2.97 36.72
C SER A 428 -22.51 3.34 36.62
N LEU A 429 -22.03 3.55 35.38
CA LEU A 429 -20.69 4.02 35.07
C LEU A 429 -20.45 5.44 35.60
N LEU A 430 -21.43 6.34 35.44
CA LEU A 430 -21.34 7.71 35.93
C LEU A 430 -21.23 7.77 37.45
N ALA A 431 -21.98 6.94 38.17
CA ALA A 431 -21.91 6.84 39.63
C ALA A 431 -20.53 6.36 40.13
N LEU A 432 -19.85 5.52 39.35
CA LEU A 432 -18.52 4.99 39.69
C LEU A 432 -17.38 5.98 39.34
N LEU A 433 -17.58 6.82 38.32
CA LEU A 433 -16.59 7.82 37.89
C LEU A 433 -16.64 9.13 38.68
N ASP A 434 -17.78 9.51 39.26
CA ASP A 434 -17.91 10.76 40.05
C ASP A 434 -16.98 10.77 41.28
N PRO A 435 -16.87 9.70 42.09
CA PRO A 435 -15.88 9.61 43.18
C PRO A 435 -14.43 9.60 42.69
N VAL A 436 -14.16 8.97 41.55
CA VAL A 436 -12.83 9.00 40.93
C VAL A 436 -12.46 10.43 40.51
N PHE A 437 -13.42 11.20 39.99
CA PHE A 437 -13.20 12.61 39.62
C PHE A 437 -12.86 13.48 40.84
N THR A 438 -13.57 13.34 41.97
CA THR A 438 -13.27 14.11 43.19
C THR A 438 -11.91 13.76 43.77
N LEU A 439 -11.51 12.49 43.69
CA LEU A 439 -10.18 12.03 44.07
C LEU A 439 -9.09 12.63 43.17
N LEU A 440 -9.29 12.65 41.86
CA LEU A 440 -8.37 13.26 40.90
C LEU A 440 -8.22 14.78 41.10
N GLN A 441 -9.28 15.48 41.50
CA GLN A 441 -9.20 16.89 41.89
C GLN A 441 -8.24 17.11 43.06
N ARG A 442 -8.22 16.20 44.04
CA ARG A 442 -7.25 16.23 45.15
C ARG A 442 -5.84 15.89 44.69
N CYS A 443 -5.67 14.94 43.76
CA CYS A 443 -4.36 14.58 43.20
C CYS A 443 -3.66 15.74 42.46
N ILE A 444 -4.42 16.75 41.97
CA ILE A 444 -3.84 17.96 41.37
C ILE A 444 -3.05 18.80 42.41
N GLU A 445 -3.32 18.61 43.71
CA GLU A 445 -2.60 19.29 44.81
C GLU A 445 -1.43 18.44 45.35
N SER A 446 -1.07 17.35 44.66
CA SER A 446 0.10 16.54 45.01
C SER A 446 1.40 17.31 44.74
N ARG A 447 2.38 17.10 45.62
CA ARG A 447 3.75 17.61 45.46
C ARG A 447 4.56 16.82 44.42
N HIS A 448 4.10 15.63 44.04
CA HIS A 448 4.78 14.74 43.10
C HIS A 448 4.34 15.04 41.67
N THR A 449 5.30 15.40 40.81
CA THR A 449 5.03 15.83 39.42
C THR A 449 4.44 14.72 38.55
N GLY A 450 4.78 13.46 38.80
CA GLY A 450 4.22 12.31 38.06
C GLY A 450 2.75 12.08 38.39
N VAL A 451 2.38 12.12 39.68
CA VAL A 451 0.97 12.07 40.13
C VAL A 451 0.16 13.22 39.53
N LEU A 452 0.67 14.46 39.64
CA LEU A 452 0.02 15.65 39.07
C LEU A 452 -0.19 15.51 37.55
N GLY A 453 0.87 15.14 36.82
CA GLY A 453 0.82 14.99 35.37
C GLY A 453 -0.16 13.91 34.90
N LEU A 454 -0.21 12.75 35.59
CA LEU A 454 -1.14 11.67 35.27
C LEU A 454 -2.58 12.00 35.67
N ALA A 455 -2.79 12.68 36.80
CA ALA A 455 -4.11 13.15 37.22
C ALA A 455 -4.70 14.13 36.18
N LEU A 456 -3.92 15.09 35.71
CA LEU A 456 -4.35 16.02 34.65
C LEU A 456 -4.72 15.29 33.35
N LYS A 457 -3.96 14.25 32.95
CA LYS A 457 -4.28 13.42 31.77
C LYS A 457 -5.58 12.65 31.94
N CYS A 458 -5.79 12.01 33.10
CA CYS A 458 -7.04 11.31 33.41
C CYS A 458 -8.23 12.27 33.33
N LEU A 459 -8.09 13.46 33.92
CA LEU A 459 -9.13 14.51 33.88
C LEU A 459 -9.42 14.98 32.46
N CYS A 460 -8.43 15.07 31.57
CA CYS A 460 -8.68 15.43 30.16
C CYS A 460 -9.69 14.48 29.50
N HIS A 461 -9.65 13.19 29.85
CA HIS A 461 -10.54 12.18 29.27
C HIS A 461 -11.94 12.25 29.91
N LEU A 462 -12.00 12.47 31.22
CA LEU A 462 -13.25 12.55 31.98
C LEU A 462 -14.06 13.83 31.70
N VAL A 463 -13.44 14.93 31.29
CA VAL A 463 -14.14 16.20 31.00
C VAL A 463 -15.16 16.10 29.87
N SER A 464 -15.03 15.11 28.98
CA SER A 464 -15.99 14.85 27.91
C SER A 464 -17.27 14.13 28.39
N VAL A 465 -17.25 13.60 29.61
CA VAL A 465 -18.34 12.86 30.26
C VAL A 465 -19.15 13.82 31.13
N PRO A 466 -20.50 13.80 31.07
CA PRO A 466 -21.35 14.71 31.84
C PRO A 466 -21.44 14.32 33.34
N LEU A 467 -20.33 14.44 34.07
CA LEU A 467 -20.23 14.14 35.50
C LEU A 467 -20.88 15.24 36.36
N GLN A 468 -21.62 14.87 37.40
CA GLN A 468 -22.27 15.84 38.30
C GLN A 468 -21.23 16.63 39.11
N GLY A 469 -20.08 16.03 39.42
CA GLY A 469 -18.96 16.72 40.06
C GLY A 469 -18.46 17.94 39.27
N ILE A 470 -18.44 17.85 37.94
CA ILE A 470 -18.04 18.96 37.06
C ILE A 470 -19.10 20.07 37.07
N ALA A 471 -20.39 19.72 37.11
CA ALA A 471 -21.46 20.71 37.20
C ALA A 471 -21.46 21.47 38.54
N ARG A 472 -21.14 20.79 39.65
CA ARG A 472 -21.14 21.38 41.01
C ARG A 472 -19.87 22.20 41.32
N SER A 473 -18.70 21.76 40.85
CA SER A 473 -17.39 22.34 41.22
C SER A 473 -16.60 22.94 40.05
N GLY A 474 -17.20 23.00 38.86
CA GLY A 474 -16.49 23.32 37.61
C GLY A 474 -15.79 24.68 37.58
N GLY A 475 -16.40 25.73 38.14
CA GLY A 475 -15.79 27.07 38.19
C GLY A 475 -14.50 27.10 39.02
N ALA A 476 -14.58 26.62 40.27
CA ALA A 476 -13.42 26.50 41.15
C ALA A 476 -12.35 25.53 40.59
N PHE A 477 -12.78 24.47 39.90
CA PHE A 477 -11.88 23.56 39.19
C PHE A 477 -11.13 24.27 38.05
N LEU A 478 -11.83 25.06 37.23
CA LEU A 478 -11.21 25.84 36.17
C LEU A 478 -10.20 26.85 36.73
N ASP A 479 -10.54 27.57 37.80
CA ASP A 479 -9.63 28.53 38.44
C ASP A 479 -8.35 27.86 38.95
N ARG A 480 -8.46 26.65 39.54
CA ARG A 480 -7.29 25.86 39.96
C ARG A 480 -6.42 25.45 38.77
N VAL A 481 -7.01 25.01 37.66
CA VAL A 481 -6.25 24.63 36.46
C VAL A 481 -5.59 25.85 35.82
N ILE A 482 -6.28 27.01 35.78
CA ILE A 482 -5.70 28.29 35.31
C ILE A 482 -4.52 28.70 36.18
N ALA A 483 -4.65 28.63 37.51
CA ALA A 483 -3.57 28.95 38.44
C ALA A 483 -2.34 28.03 38.27
N ILE A 484 -2.55 26.76 37.91
CA ILE A 484 -1.45 25.82 37.59
C ILE A 484 -0.82 26.18 36.25
N ALA A 485 -1.61 26.50 35.23
CA ALA A 485 -1.11 26.91 33.93
C ALA A 485 -0.27 28.20 34.00
N GLN A 486 -0.65 29.15 34.85
CA GLN A 486 0.08 30.41 35.07
C GLN A 486 1.49 30.21 35.63
N ARG A 487 1.77 29.08 36.31
CA ARG A 487 3.11 28.77 36.84
C ARG A 487 4.10 28.37 35.75
N PHE A 488 3.64 28.11 34.53
CA PHE A 488 4.47 27.62 33.43
C PHE A 488 4.58 28.66 32.32
N GLU A 489 5.80 29.14 32.09
CA GLU A 489 6.11 30.04 30.97
C GLU A 489 6.25 29.31 29.63
N ARG A 490 6.66 28.03 29.66
CA ARG A 490 6.93 27.20 28.46
C ARG A 490 6.07 25.95 28.44
N THR A 491 5.60 25.57 27.25
CA THR A 491 4.78 24.37 26.99
C THR A 491 5.56 23.05 27.01
N GLU A 492 6.89 23.07 27.15
CA GLU A 492 7.76 21.87 27.12
C GLU A 492 7.80 21.09 28.44
N ASN A 493 7.25 21.65 29.53
CA ASN A 493 7.21 20.97 30.81
C ASN A 493 6.23 19.77 30.76
N PRO A 494 6.60 18.58 31.31
CA PRO A 494 5.74 17.38 31.30
C PRO A 494 4.35 17.57 31.96
N VAL A 495 4.20 18.57 32.83
CA VAL A 495 2.93 18.94 33.46
C VAL A 495 2.18 20.03 32.67
N ALA A 496 2.90 20.90 31.96
CA ALA A 496 2.30 21.99 31.20
C ALA A 496 1.45 21.47 30.03
N GLN A 497 1.91 20.48 29.25
CA GLN A 497 1.13 19.95 28.13
C GLN A 497 -0.20 19.32 28.57
N PRO A 498 -0.26 18.41 29.57
CA PRO A 498 -1.52 17.92 30.12
C PRO A 498 -2.42 19.04 30.64
N CYS A 499 -1.86 20.07 31.29
CA CYS A 499 -2.62 21.20 31.80
C CYS A 499 -3.29 22.01 30.67
N PHE A 500 -2.54 22.37 29.61
CA PHE A 500 -3.10 23.08 28.47
C PHE A 500 -4.12 22.23 27.70
N ASN A 501 -3.86 20.93 27.53
CA ASN A 501 -4.83 20.00 26.93
C ASN A 501 -6.13 19.92 27.75
N LEU A 502 -6.03 19.95 29.07
CA LEU A 502 -7.18 19.98 29.96
C LEU A 502 -7.97 21.28 29.79
N LEU A 503 -7.29 22.43 29.72
CA LEU A 503 -7.93 23.72 29.44
C LEU A 503 -8.65 23.73 28.09
N VAL A 504 -8.00 23.25 27.02
CA VAL A 504 -8.64 23.11 25.70
C VAL A 504 -9.87 22.21 25.79
N SER A 505 -9.76 21.08 26.51
CA SER A 505 -10.85 20.11 26.64
C SER A 505 -12.01 20.68 27.45
N LEU A 506 -11.74 21.41 28.54
CA LEU A 506 -12.75 22.11 29.34
C LEU A 506 -13.49 23.15 28.52
N LEU A 507 -12.75 24.01 27.80
CA LEU A 507 -13.35 25.05 26.98
C LEU A 507 -14.18 24.47 25.84
N LYS A 508 -13.79 23.34 25.25
CA LYS A 508 -14.47 22.75 24.08
C LYS A 508 -15.62 21.81 24.44
N HIS A 509 -15.45 20.96 25.45
CA HIS A 509 -16.34 19.83 25.73
C HIS A 509 -17.24 20.05 26.95
N ALA A 510 -16.82 20.82 27.96
CA ALA A 510 -17.64 21.11 29.14
C ALA A 510 -18.68 22.20 28.84
N LYS A 511 -19.79 21.82 28.20
CA LYS A 511 -20.91 22.74 27.90
C LYS A 511 -21.63 23.24 29.16
N CYS A 512 -21.67 22.43 30.22
CA CYS A 512 -22.27 22.77 31.51
C CYS A 512 -21.43 23.75 32.34
N LEU A 513 -20.18 24.02 31.93
CA LEU A 513 -19.30 24.96 32.59
C LEU A 513 -19.59 26.39 32.11
N HIS A 514 -20.03 27.25 33.03
CA HIS A 514 -20.06 28.69 32.81
C HIS A 514 -18.63 29.24 32.94
N VAL A 515 -18.09 29.72 31.82
CA VAL A 515 -16.77 30.36 31.78
C VAL A 515 -16.97 31.87 31.74
N SER A 516 -16.36 32.59 32.68
CA SER A 516 -16.43 34.06 32.75
C SER A 516 -15.60 34.72 31.63
N GLU A 517 -16.02 35.90 31.17
CA GLU A 517 -15.23 36.71 30.22
C GLU A 517 -13.85 37.09 30.80
N ASP A 518 -13.77 37.35 32.11
CA ASP A 518 -12.52 37.68 32.80
C ASP A 518 -11.53 36.51 32.80
N GLN A 519 -12.04 35.28 32.95
CA GLN A 519 -11.23 34.06 32.87
C GLN A 519 -10.67 33.87 31.46
N LEU A 520 -11.50 34.07 30.43
CA LEU A 520 -11.04 33.99 29.03
C LEU A 520 -10.03 35.10 28.69
N ARG A 521 -10.20 36.30 29.26
CA ARG A 521 -9.24 37.39 29.11
C ARG A 521 -7.89 37.08 29.76
N THR A 522 -7.91 36.47 30.95
CA THR A 522 -6.69 36.02 31.64
C THR A 522 -5.96 34.95 30.83
N LEU A 523 -6.70 34.04 30.19
CA LEU A 523 -6.09 33.06 29.27
C LEU A 523 -5.41 33.74 28.08
N LEU A 524 -6.05 34.73 27.43
CA LEU A 524 -5.45 35.45 26.28
C LEU A 524 -4.18 36.22 26.64
N GLN A 525 -3.98 36.57 27.92
CA GLN A 525 -2.77 37.22 28.43
C GLN A 525 -1.61 36.24 28.68
N PHE A 526 -1.80 34.94 28.47
CA PHE A 526 -0.75 33.96 28.68
C PHE A 526 0.46 34.19 27.76
N PRO A 527 1.71 34.00 28.24
CA PRO A 527 2.93 34.18 27.44
C PRO A 527 2.98 33.35 26.16
N VAL A 528 2.23 32.25 26.13
CA VAL A 528 2.06 31.36 24.96
C VAL A 528 1.51 32.11 23.75
N PHE A 529 0.70 33.16 23.94
CA PHE A 529 0.13 33.97 22.85
C PHE A 529 1.06 35.08 22.35
N ILE A 530 2.03 35.51 23.17
CA ILE A 530 3.01 36.55 22.82
C ILE A 530 4.07 36.02 21.84
N SER A 531 4.29 34.69 21.84
CA SER A 531 5.33 34.03 21.05
C SER A 531 4.79 33.01 20.03
N LEU A 532 3.56 33.20 19.54
CA LEU A 532 2.95 32.31 18.53
C LEU A 532 3.82 32.16 17.26
N ASP A 533 4.53 33.22 16.87
CA ASP A 533 5.39 33.23 15.68
C ASP A 533 6.72 32.47 15.88
N LYS A 534 7.11 32.21 17.13
CA LYS A 534 8.33 31.48 17.51
C LYS A 534 8.06 30.09 18.07
N ALA A 535 6.79 29.75 18.30
CA ALA A 535 6.40 28.50 18.93
C ALA A 535 6.45 27.33 17.93
N GLU A 536 7.30 26.34 18.21
CA GLU A 536 7.34 25.08 17.44
C GLU A 536 6.12 24.18 17.71
N SER A 537 5.35 24.46 18.77
CA SER A 537 4.25 23.62 19.24
C SER A 537 2.86 24.19 18.94
N ASN A 538 1.93 23.31 18.53
CA ASN A 538 0.55 23.68 18.16
C ASN A 538 -0.35 24.08 19.35
N MET A 539 0.14 24.00 20.59
CA MET A 539 -0.69 24.10 21.80
C MET A 539 -1.38 25.45 21.97
N GLY A 540 -0.66 26.55 21.70
CA GLY A 540 -1.22 27.90 21.73
C GLY A 540 -2.39 28.05 20.75
N LEU A 541 -2.25 27.52 19.53
CA LEU A 541 -3.30 27.57 18.51
C LEU A 541 -4.51 26.70 18.87
N GLN A 542 -4.30 25.53 19.49
CA GLN A 542 -5.41 24.70 19.96
C GLN A 542 -6.22 25.41 21.05
N LEU A 543 -5.54 26.07 21.99
CA LEU A 543 -6.18 26.87 23.02
C LEU A 543 -6.90 28.08 22.41
N LEU A 544 -6.27 28.80 21.49
CA LEU A 544 -6.90 29.92 20.78
C LEU A 544 -8.18 29.49 20.07
N LYS A 545 -8.14 28.36 19.36
CA LYS A 545 -9.32 27.81 18.69
C LYS A 545 -10.46 27.52 19.67
N ALA A 546 -10.13 26.95 20.85
CA ALA A 546 -11.13 26.71 21.89
C ALA A 546 -11.72 28.02 22.44
N ILE A 547 -10.90 29.06 22.60
CA ILE A 547 -11.36 30.41 23.01
C ILE A 547 -12.27 31.03 21.94
N VAL A 548 -11.87 31.00 20.67
CA VAL A 548 -12.68 31.51 19.54
C VAL A 548 -14.04 30.80 19.46
N SER A 549 -14.10 29.51 19.79
CA SER A 549 -15.37 28.76 19.82
C SER A 549 -16.35 29.22 20.90
N ARG A 550 -15.89 29.96 21.91
CA ARG A 550 -16.72 30.56 22.96
C ARG A 550 -17.18 32.00 22.64
N LYS A 551 -16.82 32.55 21.47
CA LYS A 551 -17.29 33.85 20.95
C LYS A 551 -16.97 35.06 21.85
N LEU A 552 -15.78 35.10 22.46
CA LEU A 552 -15.31 36.23 23.25
C LEU A 552 -15.07 37.47 22.36
N LEU A 553 -15.69 38.62 22.68
CA LEU A 553 -15.57 39.87 21.93
C LEU A 553 -14.61 40.86 22.62
N VAL A 554 -13.31 40.74 22.37
CA VAL A 554 -12.26 41.62 22.93
C VAL A 554 -11.27 42.07 21.85
N PRO A 555 -10.75 43.31 21.90
CA PRO A 555 -9.86 43.85 20.87
C PRO A 555 -8.56 43.04 20.72
N GLU A 556 -8.02 42.50 21.82
CA GLU A 556 -6.80 41.69 21.84
C GLU A 556 -6.93 40.45 20.93
N LEU A 557 -8.13 39.86 20.83
CA LEU A 557 -8.38 38.71 19.97
C LEU A 557 -8.25 39.07 18.48
N TYR A 558 -8.75 40.25 18.09
CA TYR A 558 -8.69 40.72 16.72
C TYR A 558 -7.24 40.93 16.24
N ASP A 559 -6.35 41.38 17.12
CA ASP A 559 -4.92 41.52 16.83
C ASP A 559 -4.24 40.15 16.68
N ILE A 560 -4.58 39.20 17.56
CA ILE A 560 -4.08 37.81 17.47
C ILE A 560 -4.52 37.16 16.14
N ILE A 561 -5.76 37.38 15.68
CA ILE A 561 -6.23 36.83 14.39
C ILE A 561 -5.44 37.37 13.20
N ASN A 562 -4.99 38.63 13.24
CA ASN A 562 -4.10 39.17 12.21
C ASN A 562 -2.74 38.46 12.21
N THR A 563 -2.20 38.16 13.39
CA THR A 563 -0.97 37.35 13.52
C THR A 563 -1.18 35.93 13.02
N VAL A 564 -2.31 35.28 13.35
CA VAL A 564 -2.69 33.95 12.83
C VAL A 564 -2.78 33.93 11.30
N SER A 565 -3.32 34.99 10.71
CA SER A 565 -3.41 35.13 9.24
C SER A 565 -2.03 35.20 8.58
N LYS A 566 -1.06 35.90 9.20
CA LYS A 566 0.34 35.92 8.76
C LYS A 566 1.00 34.55 8.93
N LEU A 567 0.84 33.94 10.10
CA LEU A 567 1.41 32.63 10.44
C LEU A 567 0.90 31.52 9.49
N MET A 568 -0.34 31.62 9.03
CA MET A 568 -0.92 30.70 8.03
C MET A 568 -0.10 30.66 6.74
N VAL A 569 0.45 31.80 6.32
CA VAL A 569 1.20 31.94 5.06
C VAL A 569 2.70 31.68 5.27
N THR A 570 3.26 32.14 6.38
CA THR A 570 4.71 32.11 6.63
C THR A 570 5.22 30.81 7.26
N SER A 571 4.37 30.06 7.98
CA SER A 571 4.79 28.83 8.65
C SER A 571 5.16 27.73 7.65
N HIS A 572 6.19 26.95 7.96
CA HIS A 572 6.58 25.76 7.21
C HIS A 572 5.97 24.47 7.77
N VAL A 573 5.27 24.53 8.90
CA VAL A 573 4.69 23.35 9.56
C VAL A 573 3.22 23.18 9.14
N PRO A 574 2.84 22.08 8.46
CA PRO A 574 1.51 21.92 7.91
C PRO A 574 0.40 21.89 8.97
N SER A 575 0.68 21.33 10.15
CA SER A 575 -0.28 21.32 11.27
C SER A 575 -0.61 22.72 11.77
N ILE A 576 0.40 23.60 11.87
CA ILE A 576 0.23 25.00 12.29
C ILE A 576 -0.66 25.73 11.28
N GLN A 577 -0.31 25.63 9.98
CA GLN A 577 -1.10 26.25 8.92
C GLN A 577 -2.56 25.76 8.93
N GLN A 578 -2.80 24.46 9.16
CA GLN A 578 -4.15 23.89 9.26
C GLN A 578 -4.95 24.48 10.44
N TYR A 579 -4.34 24.60 11.62
CA TYR A 579 -4.99 25.25 12.77
C TYR A 579 -5.28 26.72 12.49
N CYS A 580 -4.34 27.46 11.88
CA CYS A 580 -4.56 28.85 11.50
C CYS A 580 -5.75 29.01 10.55
N ARG A 581 -5.84 28.17 9.50
CA ARG A 581 -7.00 28.16 8.57
C ARG A 581 -8.30 27.91 9.30
N GLN A 582 -8.33 26.94 10.21
CA GLN A 582 -9.54 26.61 10.97
C GLN A 582 -9.98 27.75 11.89
N ILE A 583 -9.03 28.38 12.58
CA ILE A 583 -9.28 29.51 13.48
C ILE A 583 -9.78 30.71 12.67
N MET A 584 -9.09 31.05 11.58
CA MET A 584 -9.47 32.15 10.70
C MET A 584 -10.85 31.91 10.09
N LEU A 585 -11.14 30.71 9.59
CA LEU A 585 -12.45 30.37 9.03
C LEU A 585 -13.56 30.47 10.07
N GLN A 586 -13.33 29.95 11.27
CA GLN A 586 -14.29 30.02 12.36
C GLN A 586 -14.57 31.48 12.75
N PHE A 587 -13.52 32.29 12.86
CA PHE A 587 -13.63 33.72 13.13
C PHE A 587 -14.44 34.45 12.05
N LEU A 588 -14.17 34.18 10.76
CA LEU A 588 -14.91 34.80 9.65
C LEU A 588 -16.40 34.44 9.61
N LEU A 589 -16.80 33.29 10.19
CA LEU A 589 -18.19 32.82 10.19
C LEU A 589 -18.95 33.20 11.46
N ASP A 590 -18.31 33.12 12.63
CA ASP A 590 -18.98 33.19 13.93
C ASP A 590 -18.95 34.59 14.56
N TYR A 591 -18.05 35.48 14.11
CA TYR A 591 -17.86 36.81 14.69
C TYR A 591 -18.53 37.92 13.87
N PRO A 592 -19.10 38.96 14.52
CA PRO A 592 -19.66 40.12 13.83
C PRO A 592 -18.53 40.96 13.23
N LEU A 593 -18.40 40.95 11.90
CA LEU A 593 -17.42 41.71 11.15
C LEU A 593 -18.11 42.78 10.29
N GLY A 594 -17.60 44.02 10.33
CA GLY A 594 -18.00 45.04 9.37
C GLY A 594 -17.51 44.70 7.96
N SER A 595 -18.25 45.12 6.92
CA SER A 595 -17.94 44.84 5.51
C SER A 595 -16.51 45.20 5.11
N ARG A 596 -16.01 46.35 5.57
CA ARG A 596 -14.62 46.79 5.33
C ARG A 596 -13.58 45.84 5.93
N ARG A 597 -13.85 45.25 7.09
CA ARG A 597 -12.92 44.35 7.77
C ARG A 597 -12.93 42.96 7.14
N LEU A 598 -14.11 42.49 6.73
CA LEU A 598 -14.21 41.27 5.92
C LEU A 598 -13.43 41.42 4.60
N GLN A 599 -13.58 42.56 3.92
CA GLN A 599 -12.82 42.86 2.70
C GLN A 599 -11.30 42.81 2.95
N GLN A 600 -10.81 43.42 4.02
CA GLN A 600 -9.38 43.39 4.37
C GLN A 600 -8.83 41.96 4.52
N HIS A 601 -9.59 41.04 5.12
CA HIS A 601 -9.17 39.64 5.25
C HIS A 601 -9.19 38.91 3.90
N LEU A 602 -10.17 39.20 3.03
CA LEU A 602 -10.21 38.64 1.67
C LEU A 602 -9.08 39.19 0.79
N ASP A 603 -8.83 40.49 0.83
CA ASP A 603 -7.73 41.16 0.13
C ASP A 603 -6.39 40.57 0.57
N PHE A 604 -6.22 40.30 1.87
CA PHE A 604 -5.04 39.61 2.39
C PHE A 604 -4.83 38.23 1.73
N LEU A 605 -5.89 37.42 1.58
CA LEU A 605 -5.80 36.13 0.89
C LEU A 605 -5.43 36.34 -0.59
N VAL A 606 -6.08 37.27 -1.27
CA VAL A 606 -5.84 37.55 -2.69
C VAL A 606 -4.40 38.00 -2.95
N VAL A 607 -3.84 38.91 -2.13
CA VAL A 607 -2.45 39.38 -2.26
C VAL A 607 -1.46 38.23 -2.05
N ASN A 608 -1.74 37.34 -1.09
CA ASN A 608 -0.85 36.21 -0.79
C ASN A 608 -0.98 35.03 -1.77
N LEU A 609 -1.89 35.09 -2.75
CA LEU A 609 -1.85 34.17 -3.92
C LEU A 609 -0.58 34.34 -4.75
N SER A 610 0.07 35.51 -4.68
CA SER A 610 1.38 35.78 -5.29
C SER A 610 2.56 35.61 -4.33
N TYR A 611 2.37 34.94 -3.18
CA TYR A 611 3.44 34.72 -2.22
C TYR A 611 4.58 33.86 -2.80
N VAL A 612 5.82 34.16 -2.40
CA VAL A 612 7.04 33.56 -2.97
C VAL A 612 7.06 32.04 -2.79
N ASN A 613 6.69 31.55 -1.61
CA ASN A 613 6.75 30.11 -1.29
C ASN A 613 5.47 29.39 -1.72
N ALA A 614 5.63 28.24 -2.38
CA ALA A 614 4.51 27.41 -2.86
C ALA A 614 3.61 26.91 -1.72
N THR A 615 4.17 26.52 -0.57
CA THR A 615 3.42 26.05 0.60
C THR A 615 2.52 27.13 1.22
N GLY A 616 2.97 28.40 1.19
CA GLY A 616 2.15 29.52 1.64
C GLY A 616 0.99 29.80 0.68
N ARG A 617 1.25 29.75 -0.65
CA ARG A 617 0.19 29.85 -1.67
C ARG A 617 -0.82 28.72 -1.55
N GLU A 618 -0.35 27.51 -1.26
CA GLU A 618 -1.20 26.34 -1.02
C GLU A 618 -2.15 26.57 0.16
N ALA A 619 -1.64 27.02 1.31
CA ALA A 619 -2.45 27.33 2.48
C ALA A 619 -3.50 28.43 2.20
N VAL A 620 -3.16 29.44 1.42
CA VAL A 620 -4.11 30.49 0.99
C VAL A 620 -5.20 29.91 0.09
N LEU A 621 -4.84 29.06 -0.87
CA LEU A 621 -5.79 28.42 -1.79
C LEU A 621 -6.74 27.48 -1.04
N GLU A 622 -6.24 26.70 -0.06
CA GLU A 622 -7.09 25.89 0.82
C GLU A 622 -8.04 26.74 1.66
N MET A 623 -7.58 27.91 2.13
CA MET A 623 -8.43 28.84 2.87
C MET A 623 -9.51 29.44 1.98
N LEU A 624 -9.17 29.89 0.76
CA LEU A 624 -10.15 30.37 -0.23
C LEU A 624 -11.16 29.28 -0.60
N HIS A 625 -10.71 28.05 -0.79
CA HIS A 625 -11.60 26.91 -0.99
C HIS A 625 -12.59 26.78 0.18
N ALA A 626 -12.10 26.80 1.42
CA ALA A 626 -12.95 26.68 2.60
C ALA A 626 -13.97 27.84 2.72
N VAL A 627 -13.55 29.08 2.41
CA VAL A 627 -14.42 30.26 2.33
C VAL A 627 -15.53 30.04 1.30
N ILE A 628 -15.20 29.64 0.07
CA ILE A 628 -16.18 29.41 -1.01
C ILE A 628 -17.16 28.30 -0.64
N VAL A 629 -16.72 27.25 0.06
CA VAL A 629 -17.60 26.16 0.53
C VAL A 629 -18.54 26.61 1.64
N LYS A 630 -18.06 27.39 2.62
CA LYS A 630 -18.79 27.67 3.86
C LYS A 630 -19.56 28.98 3.89
N PHE A 631 -19.17 29.99 3.10
CA PHE A 631 -19.84 31.29 3.11
C PHE A 631 -21.27 31.20 2.53
N PRO A 632 -22.18 32.10 2.94
CA PRO A 632 -23.48 32.26 2.28
C PRO A 632 -23.33 32.64 0.80
N ALA A 633 -24.26 32.19 -0.05
CA ALA A 633 -24.20 32.45 -1.50
C ALA A 633 -24.17 33.95 -1.85
N GLN A 634 -24.93 34.77 -1.12
CA GLN A 634 -24.95 36.23 -1.29
C GLN A 634 -23.57 36.87 -1.08
N ALA A 635 -22.86 36.48 -0.02
CA ALA A 635 -21.52 36.98 0.27
C ALA A 635 -20.50 36.55 -0.79
N ILE A 636 -20.66 35.35 -1.36
CA ILE A 636 -19.82 34.88 -2.47
C ILE A 636 -20.11 35.69 -3.74
N ASP A 637 -21.37 35.99 -4.04
CA ASP A 637 -21.76 36.82 -5.18
C ASP A 637 -21.29 38.27 -5.07
N GLU A 638 -21.22 38.85 -3.87
CA GLU A 638 -20.66 40.20 -3.69
C GLU A 638 -19.14 40.22 -3.91
N GLN A 639 -18.46 39.12 -3.59
CA GLN A 639 -17.00 39.02 -3.58
C GLN A 639 -16.43 38.23 -4.77
N PHE A 640 -17.26 37.78 -5.71
CA PHE A 640 -16.75 36.90 -6.76
C PHE A 640 -15.73 37.61 -7.66
N GLU A 641 -15.92 38.90 -7.96
CA GLU A 641 -15.02 39.67 -8.84
C GLU A 641 -13.62 39.86 -8.23
N THR A 642 -13.55 40.04 -6.91
CA THR A 642 -12.29 40.24 -6.17
C THR A 642 -11.45 38.97 -6.13
N VAL A 643 -12.09 37.79 -6.17
CA VAL A 643 -11.42 36.49 -6.11
C VAL A 643 -11.18 35.89 -7.50
N PHE A 644 -12.10 36.06 -8.44
CA PHE A 644 -12.08 35.39 -9.75
C PHE A 644 -10.88 35.78 -10.61
N LEU A 645 -10.65 37.08 -10.86
CA LEU A 645 -9.57 37.52 -11.74
C LEU A 645 -8.17 37.15 -11.19
N PRO A 646 -7.86 37.33 -9.89
CA PRO A 646 -6.60 36.87 -9.32
C PRO A 646 -6.38 35.36 -9.40
N LEU A 647 -7.43 34.54 -9.26
CA LEU A 647 -7.32 33.10 -9.48
C LEU A 647 -7.02 32.76 -10.94
N VAL A 648 -7.67 33.43 -11.90
CA VAL A 648 -7.39 33.22 -13.33
C VAL A 648 -5.96 33.61 -13.69
N THR A 649 -5.44 34.73 -13.15
CA THR A 649 -4.05 35.12 -13.42
C THR A 649 -3.06 34.12 -12.83
N ARG A 650 -3.30 33.58 -11.62
CA ARG A 650 -2.46 32.52 -11.04
C ARG A 650 -2.58 31.18 -11.77
N LEU A 651 -3.76 30.83 -12.29
CA LEU A 651 -3.93 29.63 -13.12
C LEU A 651 -2.95 29.62 -14.31
N LEU A 652 -2.72 30.80 -14.91
CA LEU A 652 -1.81 30.95 -16.05
C LEU A 652 -0.33 31.02 -15.65
N ASN A 653 -0.05 31.73 -14.56
CA ASN A 653 1.30 32.19 -14.19
C ASN A 653 1.93 31.45 -13.00
N ASP A 654 1.29 30.44 -12.39
CA ASP A 654 1.92 29.65 -11.31
C ASP A 654 2.92 28.62 -11.85
N ASP A 655 4.09 28.57 -11.20
CA ASP A 655 5.18 27.65 -11.53
C ASP A 655 4.84 26.20 -11.16
N SER A 656 4.00 25.99 -10.14
CA SER A 656 3.64 24.64 -9.67
C SER A 656 2.42 24.07 -10.40
N ASN A 657 2.60 22.93 -11.06
CA ASN A 657 1.49 22.18 -11.68
C ASN A 657 0.41 21.80 -10.67
N GLN A 658 0.80 21.42 -9.44
CA GLN A 658 -0.14 21.03 -8.39
C GLN A 658 -1.02 22.21 -7.97
N LEU A 659 -0.44 23.40 -7.79
CA LEU A 659 -1.21 24.61 -7.46
C LEU A 659 -2.14 25.02 -8.60
N ARG A 660 -1.71 24.91 -9.86
CA ARG A 660 -2.59 25.18 -11.02
C ARG A 660 -3.81 24.25 -11.06
N LEU A 661 -3.63 22.97 -10.73
CA LEU A 661 -4.76 22.02 -10.63
C LEU A 661 -5.72 22.40 -9.49
N MET A 662 -5.18 22.79 -8.33
CA MET A 662 -5.98 23.25 -7.20
C MET A 662 -6.72 24.57 -7.50
N ILE A 663 -6.08 25.52 -8.19
CA ILE A 663 -6.74 26.75 -8.65
C ILE A 663 -7.89 26.40 -9.61
N GLY A 664 -7.66 25.47 -10.53
CA GLY A 664 -8.71 24.98 -11.43
C GLY A 664 -9.91 24.35 -10.70
N SER A 665 -9.68 23.58 -9.65
CA SER A 665 -10.77 23.01 -8.83
C SER A 665 -11.52 24.08 -8.04
N ILE A 666 -10.81 25.07 -7.49
CA ILE A 666 -11.41 26.21 -6.79
C ILE A 666 -12.24 27.07 -7.75
N LEU A 667 -11.76 27.33 -8.96
CA LEU A 667 -12.52 28.06 -9.99
C LEU A 667 -13.79 27.30 -10.39
N LYS A 668 -13.73 25.98 -10.58
CA LYS A 668 -14.94 25.16 -10.82
C LYS A 668 -15.93 25.27 -9.67
N LEU A 669 -15.45 25.20 -8.43
CA LEU A 669 -16.29 25.32 -7.24
C LEU A 669 -16.94 26.72 -7.16
N LEU A 670 -16.18 27.79 -7.42
CA LEU A 670 -16.68 29.16 -7.46
C LEU A 670 -17.78 29.29 -8.52
N ILE A 671 -17.53 28.84 -9.74
CA ILE A 671 -18.49 28.86 -10.86
C ILE A 671 -19.78 28.08 -10.50
N LYS A 672 -19.66 26.99 -9.75
CA LYS A 672 -20.82 26.20 -9.27
C LYS A 672 -21.65 26.91 -8.21
N ARG A 673 -21.06 27.84 -7.45
CA ARG A 673 -21.67 28.47 -6.26
C ARG A 673 -22.24 29.86 -6.53
N ILE A 674 -21.73 30.59 -7.51
CA ILE A 674 -22.20 31.93 -7.87
C ILE A 674 -23.59 31.91 -8.51
N SER A 675 -24.31 33.03 -8.40
CA SER A 675 -25.61 33.23 -9.06
C SER A 675 -25.50 33.27 -10.59
N HIS A 676 -26.65 33.10 -11.26
CA HIS A 676 -26.75 33.21 -12.72
C HIS A 676 -26.27 34.56 -13.26
N ARG A 677 -26.48 35.67 -12.52
CA ARG A 677 -26.02 37.01 -12.92
C ARG A 677 -24.50 37.10 -12.94
N SER A 678 -23.85 36.61 -11.89
CA SER A 678 -22.38 36.56 -11.79
C SER A 678 -21.79 35.60 -12.83
N LEU A 679 -22.46 34.46 -13.07
CA LEU A 679 -22.07 33.50 -14.12
C LEU A 679 -22.10 34.13 -15.52
N GLN A 680 -23.12 34.96 -15.83
CA GLN A 680 -23.18 35.71 -17.08
C GLN A 680 -22.02 36.70 -17.22
N ARG A 681 -21.59 37.35 -16.13
CA ARG A 681 -20.40 38.22 -16.16
C ARG A 681 -19.12 37.43 -16.44
N VAL A 682 -18.96 36.25 -15.86
CA VAL A 682 -17.82 35.35 -16.16
C VAL A 682 -17.80 34.95 -17.63
N LEU A 683 -18.96 34.60 -18.21
CA LEU A 683 -19.09 34.33 -19.65
C LEU A 683 -18.74 35.56 -20.49
N GLN A 684 -19.20 36.75 -20.08
CA GLN A 684 -18.90 37.99 -20.78
C GLN A 684 -17.40 38.29 -20.80
N PHE A 685 -16.68 38.09 -19.68
CA PHE A 685 -15.22 38.19 -19.64
C PHE A 685 -14.56 37.19 -20.59
N CYS A 686 -14.97 35.92 -20.56
CA CYS A 686 -14.38 34.90 -21.41
C CYS A 686 -14.61 35.18 -22.91
N PHE A 687 -15.82 35.60 -23.28
CA PHE A 687 -16.13 35.93 -24.66
C PHE A 687 -15.46 37.21 -25.13
N SER A 688 -15.29 38.24 -24.28
CA SER A 688 -14.51 39.42 -24.65
C SER A 688 -13.04 39.05 -24.88
N TRP A 689 -12.47 38.23 -24.00
CA TRP A 689 -11.11 37.72 -24.13
C TRP A 689 -10.88 36.90 -25.40
N LEU A 690 -11.84 36.05 -25.79
CA LEU A 690 -11.75 35.30 -27.05
C LEU A 690 -11.92 36.20 -28.29
N ARG A 691 -12.71 37.28 -28.19
CA ARG A 691 -13.02 38.20 -29.30
C ARG A 691 -11.87 39.16 -29.59
N GLU A 692 -11.20 39.67 -28.56
CA GLU A 692 -10.06 40.58 -28.66
C GLU A 692 -8.82 39.91 -29.25
N ASP A 693 -7.99 40.68 -29.96
CA ASP A 693 -6.73 40.21 -30.57
C ASP A 693 -5.57 40.12 -29.56
N LYS A 694 -5.87 40.00 -28.26
CA LYS A 694 -4.88 39.80 -27.20
C LYS A 694 -4.67 38.31 -26.98
N HIS A 695 -3.75 37.72 -27.74
CA HIS A 695 -3.59 36.27 -27.83
C HIS A 695 -3.39 35.57 -26.48
N HIS A 696 -2.67 36.19 -25.54
CA HIS A 696 -2.44 35.63 -24.20
C HIS A 696 -3.75 35.43 -23.38
N LEU A 697 -4.82 36.19 -23.68
CA LEU A 697 -6.12 36.06 -23.03
C LEU A 697 -6.93 34.87 -23.58
N TRP A 698 -6.63 34.40 -24.80
CA TRP A 698 -7.27 33.20 -25.36
C TRP A 698 -7.00 31.97 -24.51
N ARG A 699 -5.80 31.89 -23.93
CA ARG A 699 -5.42 30.84 -22.98
C ARG A 699 -6.30 30.88 -21.72
N ALA A 700 -6.48 32.06 -21.11
CA ALA A 700 -7.34 32.25 -19.95
C ALA A 700 -8.78 31.81 -20.26
N ALA A 701 -9.33 32.34 -21.35
CA ALA A 701 -10.71 32.08 -21.74
C ALA A 701 -10.93 30.60 -22.08
N GLY A 702 -10.04 29.96 -22.83
CA GLY A 702 -10.14 28.55 -23.17
C GLY A 702 -10.18 27.64 -21.94
N GLN A 703 -9.34 27.91 -20.94
CA GLN A 703 -9.31 27.12 -19.71
C GLN A 703 -10.55 27.35 -18.85
N VAL A 704 -10.95 28.61 -18.64
CA VAL A 704 -12.14 28.96 -17.83
C VAL A 704 -13.42 28.44 -18.50
N LEU A 705 -13.61 28.66 -19.79
CA LEU A 705 -14.75 28.09 -20.53
C LEU A 705 -14.74 26.57 -20.47
N GLY A 706 -13.57 25.94 -20.54
CA GLY A 706 -13.45 24.49 -20.37
C GLY A 706 -13.93 24.03 -18.99
N PHE A 707 -13.71 24.81 -17.93
CA PHE A 707 -14.29 24.55 -16.61
C PHE A 707 -15.81 24.82 -16.57
N MET A 708 -16.28 25.86 -17.26
CA MET A 708 -17.71 26.16 -17.34
C MET A 708 -18.50 25.06 -18.06
N VAL A 709 -17.96 24.47 -19.13
CA VAL A 709 -18.58 23.34 -19.84
C VAL A 709 -18.80 22.15 -18.90
N GLU A 710 -17.81 21.84 -18.07
CA GLU A 710 -17.91 20.75 -17.09
C GLU A 710 -18.89 21.05 -15.95
N VAL A 711 -19.03 22.32 -15.53
CA VAL A 711 -19.88 22.71 -14.40
C VAL A 711 -21.34 22.97 -14.81
N MET A 712 -21.55 23.58 -15.97
CA MET A 712 -22.88 23.95 -16.48
C MET A 712 -23.58 22.79 -17.21
N GLU A 713 -22.80 21.84 -17.72
CA GLU A 713 -23.29 20.65 -18.44
C GLU A 713 -24.34 21.05 -19.51
N ALA A 714 -25.55 20.50 -19.46
CA ALA A 714 -26.62 20.79 -20.41
C ALA A 714 -26.99 22.28 -20.53
N LYS A 715 -26.80 23.09 -19.47
CA LYS A 715 -27.11 24.52 -19.49
C LYS A 715 -26.16 25.33 -20.39
N TYR A 716 -25.02 24.75 -20.77
CA TYR A 716 -24.07 25.42 -21.66
C TYR A 716 -24.53 25.43 -23.14
N LEU A 717 -25.56 24.66 -23.49
CA LEU A 717 -26.03 24.51 -24.87
C LEU A 717 -26.32 25.84 -25.58
N THR A 718 -26.80 26.85 -24.85
CA THR A 718 -27.10 28.19 -25.40
C THR A 718 -25.87 28.92 -25.94
N TYR A 719 -24.68 28.59 -25.43
CA TYR A 719 -23.41 29.25 -25.76
C TYR A 719 -22.53 28.42 -26.70
N LEU A 720 -22.92 27.18 -26.96
CA LEU A 720 -22.15 26.20 -27.72
C LEU A 720 -21.74 26.71 -29.11
N LYS A 721 -22.70 27.25 -29.88
CA LYS A 721 -22.46 27.71 -31.26
C LYS A 721 -21.45 28.87 -31.30
N ASP A 722 -21.59 29.84 -30.40
CA ASP A 722 -20.68 30.98 -30.30
C ASP A 722 -19.27 30.53 -29.91
N THR A 723 -19.15 29.60 -28.95
CA THR A 723 -17.87 29.07 -28.50
C THR A 723 -17.16 28.27 -29.59
N LEU A 724 -17.90 27.45 -30.36
CA LEU A 724 -17.33 26.69 -31.49
C LEU A 724 -16.87 27.60 -32.62
N MET A 725 -17.66 28.63 -32.96
CA MET A 725 -17.30 29.61 -33.98
C MET A 725 -16.03 30.39 -33.61
N LEU A 726 -15.92 30.85 -32.36
CA LEU A 726 -14.72 31.52 -31.86
C LEU A 726 -13.52 30.58 -31.78
N SER A 727 -13.74 29.31 -31.43
CA SER A 727 -12.69 28.28 -31.41
C SER A 727 -12.15 28.02 -32.82
N TYR A 728 -13.03 27.92 -33.83
CA TYR A 728 -12.65 27.83 -35.24
C TYR A 728 -11.77 29.01 -35.64
N ARG A 729 -12.24 30.24 -35.39
CA ARG A 729 -11.52 31.48 -35.73
C ARG A 729 -10.10 31.52 -35.15
N ILE A 730 -9.94 31.13 -33.89
CA ILE A 730 -8.63 31.14 -33.23
C ILE A 730 -7.72 30.05 -33.81
N LEU A 731 -8.23 28.84 -34.03
CA LEU A 731 -7.42 27.75 -34.60
C LEU A 731 -7.04 28.02 -36.06
N ASP A 732 -7.90 28.68 -36.83
CA ASP A 732 -7.62 29.13 -38.20
C ASP A 732 -6.47 30.15 -38.21
N HIS A 733 -6.55 31.17 -37.34
CA HIS A 733 -5.47 32.14 -37.17
C HIS A 733 -4.14 31.49 -36.74
N VAL A 734 -4.18 30.50 -35.84
CA VAL A 734 -2.99 29.73 -35.44
C VAL A 734 -2.37 29.00 -36.64
N LEU A 735 -3.19 28.44 -37.54
CA LEU A 735 -2.69 27.79 -38.75
C LEU A 735 -2.07 28.78 -39.73
N GLU A 736 -2.67 29.96 -39.92
CA GLU A 736 -2.13 31.01 -40.78
C GLU A 736 -0.75 31.49 -40.30
N VAL A 737 -0.62 31.78 -39.00
CA VAL A 737 0.65 32.21 -38.39
C VAL A 737 1.73 31.12 -38.56
N ASN A 738 1.39 29.85 -38.30
CA ASN A 738 2.32 28.74 -38.48
C ASN A 738 2.68 28.47 -39.95
N GLY A 739 1.76 28.72 -40.89
CA GLY A 739 1.95 28.57 -42.32
C GLY A 739 2.80 29.69 -42.96
N ALA A 740 2.69 30.92 -42.43
CA ALA A 740 3.50 32.06 -42.83
C ALA A 740 4.97 31.91 -42.40
N GLU A 741 5.22 31.31 -41.23
CA GLU A 741 6.57 31.06 -40.72
C GLU A 741 7.37 30.07 -41.59
N LYS A 742 6.72 29.05 -42.19
CA LYS A 742 7.36 28.13 -43.15
C LYS A 742 7.88 28.85 -44.42
N ARG A 743 7.40 30.06 -44.72
CA ARG A 743 7.85 30.88 -45.86
C ARG A 743 8.91 31.92 -45.48
N ARG A 744 9.07 32.26 -44.20
CA ARG A 744 10.07 33.23 -43.72
C ARG A 744 11.21 32.49 -43.02
N ILE A 745 12.31 32.27 -43.74
CA ILE A 745 13.57 31.90 -43.11
C ILE A 745 14.23 33.19 -42.62
N ALA A 746 14.59 33.16 -41.32
CA ALA A 746 15.47 34.07 -40.59
C ALA A 746 14.89 35.44 -40.19
N THR A 747 15.13 35.75 -38.91
CA THR A 747 14.98 37.03 -38.21
C THR A 747 13.55 37.50 -37.88
N ASP A 748 12.86 36.78 -37.00
CA ASP A 748 12.31 37.32 -35.74
C ASP A 748 11.56 36.20 -34.98
N ILE A 749 11.69 36.17 -33.66
CA ILE A 749 11.01 35.19 -32.78
C ILE A 749 9.54 35.63 -32.66
N GLY A 750 8.72 35.30 -33.66
CA GLY A 750 7.26 35.39 -33.53
C GLY A 750 6.76 34.37 -32.49
N PRO A 751 5.76 34.70 -31.65
CA PRO A 751 5.27 33.77 -30.65
C PRO A 751 4.54 32.61 -31.35
N VAL A 752 5.11 31.40 -31.25
CA VAL A 752 4.40 30.17 -31.64
C VAL A 752 3.20 30.03 -30.69
N LEU A 753 1.98 30.27 -31.19
CA LEU A 753 0.72 30.28 -30.43
C LEU A 753 0.22 28.87 -30.01
N TRP A 754 1.15 27.99 -29.64
CA TRP A 754 0.84 26.59 -29.35
C TRP A 754 0.09 26.44 -28.03
N GLN A 755 0.27 27.34 -27.06
CA GLN A 755 -0.38 27.27 -25.75
C GLN A 755 -1.87 27.60 -25.86
N GLU A 756 -2.18 28.63 -26.66
CA GLU A 756 -3.50 29.08 -27.02
C GLU A 756 -4.21 27.97 -27.78
N ALA A 757 -3.59 27.44 -28.83
CA ALA A 757 -4.10 26.31 -29.60
C ALA A 757 -4.41 25.11 -28.70
N TYR A 758 -3.48 24.72 -27.83
CA TYR A 758 -3.68 23.61 -26.90
C TYR A 758 -4.87 23.82 -25.95
N CYS A 759 -5.03 25.03 -25.40
CA CYS A 759 -6.14 25.33 -24.49
C CYS A 759 -7.50 25.34 -25.22
N ILE A 760 -7.55 25.87 -26.45
CA ILE A 760 -8.75 25.84 -27.28
C ILE A 760 -9.08 24.41 -27.72
N LEU A 761 -8.09 23.60 -28.11
CA LEU A 761 -8.32 22.18 -28.43
C LEU A 761 -8.83 21.40 -27.22
N THR A 762 -8.32 21.70 -26.03
CA THR A 762 -8.81 21.10 -24.78
C THR A 762 -10.25 21.53 -24.49
N LEU A 763 -10.62 22.79 -24.76
CA LEU A 763 -11.99 23.27 -24.67
C LEU A 763 -12.91 22.51 -25.66
N VAL A 764 -12.51 22.39 -26.92
CA VAL A 764 -13.24 21.63 -27.94
C VAL A 764 -13.40 20.17 -27.51
N GLU A 765 -12.36 19.54 -26.97
CA GLU A 765 -12.43 18.16 -26.46
C GLU A 765 -13.48 18.02 -25.36
N LYS A 766 -13.57 18.98 -24.44
CA LYS A 766 -14.59 18.98 -23.38
C LYS A 766 -15.99 19.23 -23.92
N LEU A 767 -16.14 20.15 -24.88
CA LEU A 767 -17.41 20.41 -25.55
C LEU A 767 -17.93 19.16 -26.25
N MET A 768 -17.07 18.49 -27.02
CA MET A 768 -17.43 17.29 -27.76
C MET A 768 -17.73 16.11 -26.83
N LYS A 769 -17.04 15.99 -25.68
CA LYS A 769 -17.38 15.00 -24.64
C LYS A 769 -18.76 15.22 -24.01
N GLN A 770 -19.14 16.48 -23.77
CA GLN A 770 -20.45 16.81 -23.19
C GLN A 770 -21.59 16.76 -24.23
N PHE A 771 -21.30 17.16 -25.48
CA PHE A 771 -22.29 17.22 -26.55
C PHE A 771 -21.85 16.37 -27.76
N PRO A 772 -21.95 15.02 -27.68
CA PRO A 772 -21.52 14.14 -28.77
C PRO A 772 -22.26 14.37 -30.08
N ASP A 773 -23.54 14.77 -30.03
CA ASP A 773 -24.39 14.99 -31.21
C ASP A 773 -23.84 16.07 -32.16
N VAL A 774 -23.09 17.01 -31.60
CA VAL A 774 -22.51 18.17 -32.30
C VAL A 774 -21.32 17.78 -33.17
N MET A 775 -20.68 16.63 -32.90
CA MET A 775 -19.50 16.17 -33.63
C MET A 775 -19.77 15.98 -35.13
N LEU A 776 -20.96 15.47 -35.48
CA LEU A 776 -21.34 15.12 -36.85
C LEU A 776 -22.21 16.18 -37.54
N GLU A 777 -22.41 17.35 -36.91
CA GLU A 777 -23.15 18.46 -37.51
C GLU A 777 -22.38 19.12 -38.67
N LYS A 778 -23.09 19.44 -39.76
CA LYS A 778 -22.51 20.09 -40.95
C LYS A 778 -21.87 21.45 -40.66
N SER A 779 -22.35 22.18 -39.65
CA SER A 779 -21.79 23.49 -39.28
C SER A 779 -20.35 23.42 -38.76
N ASN A 780 -19.89 22.23 -38.35
CA ASN A 780 -18.58 22.03 -37.74
C ASN A 780 -17.55 21.42 -38.70
N GLU A 781 -17.89 21.21 -39.97
CA GLU A 781 -17.00 20.60 -40.98
C GLU A 781 -15.69 21.37 -41.14
N GLY A 782 -15.74 22.70 -41.16
CA GLY A 782 -14.54 23.55 -41.22
C GLY A 782 -13.62 23.41 -39.99
N LEU A 783 -14.18 23.19 -38.81
CA LEU A 783 -13.39 22.94 -37.59
C LEU A 783 -12.61 21.62 -37.72
N TRP A 784 -13.26 20.57 -38.24
CA TRP A 784 -12.61 19.28 -38.46
C TRP A 784 -11.51 19.34 -39.52
N GLU A 785 -11.67 20.15 -40.56
CA GLU A 785 -10.64 20.39 -41.56
C GLU A 785 -9.38 21.01 -40.95
N ILE A 786 -9.54 22.05 -40.12
CA ILE A 786 -8.44 22.66 -39.36
C ILE A 786 -7.78 21.66 -38.39
N LEU A 787 -8.58 20.85 -37.70
CA LEU A 787 -8.07 19.84 -36.75
C LEU A 787 -7.18 18.79 -37.43
N VAL A 788 -7.53 18.35 -38.65
CA VAL A 788 -6.71 17.42 -39.44
C VAL A 788 -5.37 18.05 -39.81
N LEU A 789 -5.35 19.33 -40.17
CA LEU A 789 -4.10 20.05 -40.47
C LEU A 789 -3.22 20.23 -39.23
N LEU A 790 -3.82 20.43 -38.04
CA LEU A 790 -3.11 20.56 -36.77
C LEU A 790 -2.41 19.26 -36.29
N LEU A 791 -2.70 18.11 -36.89
CA LEU A 791 -1.95 16.86 -36.63
C LEU A 791 -0.47 16.98 -37.03
N LEU A 792 -0.15 17.87 -37.98
CA LEU A 792 1.23 18.17 -38.40
C LEU A 792 1.84 19.40 -37.69
N HIS A 793 1.22 19.86 -36.61
CA HIS A 793 1.74 20.99 -35.85
C HIS A 793 3.11 20.67 -35.20
N GLN A 794 3.99 21.67 -35.10
CA GLN A 794 5.36 21.46 -34.57
C GLN A 794 5.35 20.96 -33.11
N HIS A 795 4.45 21.49 -32.30
CA HIS A 795 4.33 21.17 -30.88
C HIS A 795 3.58 19.84 -30.61
N ALA A 796 4.16 18.96 -29.80
CA ALA A 796 3.62 17.62 -29.51
C ALA A 796 2.25 17.63 -28.82
N TRP A 797 1.98 18.56 -27.90
CA TRP A 797 0.68 18.60 -27.18
C TRP A 797 -0.50 18.95 -28.08
N VAL A 798 -0.26 19.78 -29.11
CA VAL A 798 -1.27 20.10 -30.12
C VAL A 798 -1.56 18.85 -30.95
N ARG A 799 -0.51 18.16 -31.43
CA ARG A 799 -0.63 16.88 -32.15
C ARG A 799 -1.41 15.82 -31.36
N LYS A 800 -1.11 15.65 -30.07
CA LYS A 800 -1.83 14.71 -29.18
C LYS A 800 -3.30 15.10 -29.03
N SER A 801 -3.60 16.36 -28.78
CA SER A 801 -4.97 16.83 -28.57
C SER A 801 -5.81 16.68 -29.84
N SER A 802 -5.26 17.05 -31.00
CA SER A 802 -5.91 16.81 -32.30
C SER A 802 -6.09 15.31 -32.60
N SER A 803 -5.12 14.47 -32.23
CA SER A 803 -5.23 13.00 -32.40
C SER A 803 -6.32 12.40 -31.52
N ARG A 804 -6.52 12.89 -30.29
CA ARG A 804 -7.63 12.48 -29.42
C ARG A 804 -8.99 12.91 -29.97
N LEU A 805 -9.08 14.13 -30.48
CA LEU A 805 -10.30 14.64 -31.12
C LEU A 805 -10.66 13.81 -32.37
N LEU A 806 -9.67 13.43 -33.17
CA LEU A 806 -9.87 12.55 -34.33
C LEU A 806 -10.37 11.16 -33.90
N ASP A 807 -9.78 10.57 -32.86
CA ASP A 807 -10.22 9.28 -32.29
C ASP A 807 -11.68 9.37 -31.81
N MET A 808 -12.04 10.46 -31.11
CA MET A 808 -13.42 10.72 -30.69
C MET A 808 -14.40 10.81 -31.87
N TYR A 809 -14.00 11.47 -32.97
CA TYR A 809 -14.80 11.53 -34.20
C TYR A 809 -14.98 10.15 -34.83
N PHE A 810 -13.92 9.35 -34.90
CA PHE A 810 -13.96 7.99 -35.44
C PHE A 810 -14.85 7.06 -34.62
N VAL A 811 -14.77 7.14 -33.28
CA VAL A 811 -15.64 6.38 -32.38
C VAL A 811 -17.11 6.77 -32.57
N ALA A 812 -17.42 8.07 -32.60
CA ALA A 812 -18.79 8.55 -32.83
C ALA A 812 -19.34 8.11 -34.21
N SER A 813 -18.50 8.20 -35.25
CA SER A 813 -18.87 7.77 -36.60
C SER A 813 -19.02 6.25 -36.72
N GLY A 814 -18.24 5.48 -35.96
CA GLY A 814 -18.30 4.01 -35.90
C GLY A 814 -19.51 3.47 -35.12
N ALA A 815 -19.91 4.16 -34.05
CA ALA A 815 -21.11 3.84 -33.27
C ALA A 815 -22.40 4.12 -34.07
N SER A 816 -22.42 5.20 -34.85
CA SER A 816 -23.50 5.55 -35.79
C SER A 816 -23.67 4.52 -36.93
N ASN A 817 -22.57 3.96 -37.43
CA ASN A 817 -22.57 3.05 -38.59
C ASN A 817 -22.56 1.55 -38.26
N GLY A 818 -22.73 1.16 -36.99
CA GLY A 818 -22.82 -0.24 -36.57
C GLY A 818 -21.63 -1.10 -37.06
N ILE A 819 -20.49 -1.03 -36.37
CA ILE A 819 -19.34 -1.95 -36.63
C ILE A 819 -19.63 -3.37 -36.09
N LYS A 820 -20.80 -3.92 -36.43
CA LYS A 820 -21.13 -5.35 -36.30
C LYS A 820 -21.68 -5.81 -37.65
N GLU A 821 -20.82 -6.54 -38.36
CA GLU A 821 -21.12 -7.51 -39.42
C GLU A 821 -21.83 -7.00 -40.70
N ALA A 822 -21.08 -7.10 -41.81
CA ALA A 822 -21.56 -7.55 -43.11
C ALA A 822 -22.68 -6.77 -43.84
N MET A 823 -22.68 -5.44 -43.85
CA MET A 823 -23.33 -4.68 -44.93
C MET A 823 -22.35 -3.83 -45.74
N PRO A 824 -22.37 -3.91 -47.09
CA PRO A 824 -21.58 -3.04 -47.95
C PRO A 824 -22.16 -1.62 -47.91
N MET A 825 -21.34 -0.64 -47.52
CA MET A 825 -21.70 0.78 -47.60
C MET A 825 -21.88 1.16 -49.08
N LYS A 826 -23.11 1.50 -49.49
CA LYS A 826 -23.38 2.13 -50.79
C LYS A 826 -22.91 3.59 -50.76
N LEU A 827 -22.30 4.06 -51.85
CA LEU A 827 -21.83 5.45 -52.03
C LEU A 827 -22.92 6.55 -51.88
N ASN A 828 -24.21 6.18 -51.90
CA ASN A 828 -25.34 7.13 -51.97
C ASN A 828 -26.03 7.44 -50.63
N THR A 829 -25.49 6.99 -49.50
CA THR A 829 -25.98 7.38 -48.16
C THR A 829 -25.05 8.44 -47.60
N GLN A 830 -25.58 9.55 -47.05
CA GLN A 830 -24.78 10.69 -46.54
C GLN A 830 -23.69 10.21 -45.56
N GLN A 831 -22.47 10.03 -46.05
CA GLN A 831 -21.34 9.62 -45.23
C GLN A 831 -20.90 10.80 -44.35
N PRO A 832 -20.47 10.54 -43.10
CA PRO A 832 -19.83 11.55 -42.26
C PRO A 832 -18.66 12.23 -42.97
N PHE A 833 -18.51 13.54 -42.77
CA PHE A 833 -17.55 14.39 -43.46
C PHE A 833 -16.12 13.80 -43.56
N LEU A 834 -15.52 13.37 -42.45
CA LEU A 834 -14.14 12.82 -42.48
C LEU A 834 -14.04 11.39 -43.04
N LEU A 835 -15.15 10.69 -43.24
CA LEU A 835 -15.19 9.32 -43.77
C LEU A 835 -15.20 9.27 -45.31
N GLN A 836 -15.25 10.42 -45.98
CA GLN A 836 -15.10 10.49 -47.43
C GLN A 836 -13.73 9.89 -47.86
N PRO A 837 -13.67 9.07 -48.92
CA PRO A 837 -12.43 8.39 -49.33
C PRO A 837 -11.23 9.32 -49.51
N SER A 838 -11.41 10.47 -50.18
CA SER A 838 -10.36 11.48 -50.41
C SER A 838 -9.80 12.06 -49.10
N ARG A 839 -10.65 12.30 -48.09
CA ARG A 839 -10.25 12.82 -46.77
C ARG A 839 -9.61 11.75 -45.91
N LEU A 840 -10.12 10.52 -45.91
CA LEU A 840 -9.49 9.38 -45.22
C LEU A 840 -8.07 9.11 -45.75
N MET A 841 -7.86 9.25 -47.07
CA MET A 841 -6.52 9.17 -47.67
C MET A 841 -5.59 10.27 -47.16
N GLN A 842 -6.07 11.52 -47.09
CA GLN A 842 -5.31 12.65 -46.56
C GLN A 842 -4.97 12.46 -45.08
N ILE A 843 -5.94 12.04 -44.26
CA ILE A 843 -5.73 11.73 -42.84
C ILE A 843 -4.70 10.61 -42.69
N PHE A 844 -4.80 9.54 -43.47
CA PHE A 844 -3.82 8.45 -43.44
C PHE A 844 -2.41 8.94 -43.80
N ALA A 845 -2.27 9.77 -44.83
CA ALA A 845 -0.99 10.35 -45.23
C ALA A 845 -0.38 11.21 -44.11
N ILE A 846 -1.21 12.04 -43.47
CA ILE A 846 -0.82 12.89 -42.34
C ILE A 846 -0.39 12.06 -41.13
N LEU A 847 -1.18 11.05 -40.72
CA LEU A 847 -0.85 10.15 -39.62
C LEU A 847 0.43 9.34 -39.89
N SER A 848 0.66 8.94 -41.15
CA SER A 848 1.88 8.25 -41.57
C SER A 848 3.12 9.15 -41.47
N LEU A 849 2.99 10.43 -41.83
CA LEU A 849 4.05 11.42 -41.67
C LEU A 849 4.35 11.69 -40.20
N GLN A 850 3.30 11.75 -39.36
CA GLN A 850 3.44 11.88 -37.91
C GLN A 850 4.11 10.64 -37.30
N LEU A 851 3.83 9.43 -37.82
CA LEU A 851 4.50 8.20 -37.43
C LEU A 851 6.00 8.18 -37.81
N ASP A 852 6.40 8.84 -38.89
CA ASP A 852 7.80 8.98 -39.30
C ASP A 852 8.56 10.08 -38.50
N SER A 853 7.84 10.87 -37.68
CA SER A 853 8.39 11.94 -36.85
C SER A 853 8.77 11.47 -35.43
N GLU A 854 9.26 12.39 -34.58
CA GLU A 854 9.53 12.10 -33.17
C GLU A 854 8.25 11.77 -32.41
N LEU A 855 8.29 10.64 -31.68
CA LEU A 855 7.14 10.00 -31.02
C LEU A 855 7.41 9.74 -29.55
N ASP A 856 6.35 9.90 -28.76
CA ASP A 856 6.24 9.38 -27.40
C ASP A 856 5.18 8.28 -27.34
N GLU A 857 5.11 7.57 -26.21
CA GLU A 857 4.25 6.39 -26.04
C GLU A 857 2.76 6.73 -26.16
N ASP A 858 2.32 7.85 -25.57
CA ASP A 858 0.91 8.27 -25.67
C ASP A 858 0.50 8.52 -27.12
N LEU A 859 1.32 9.27 -27.87
CA LEU A 859 1.02 9.59 -29.26
C LEU A 859 1.10 8.35 -30.13
N ALA A 860 2.03 7.43 -29.86
CA ALA A 860 2.12 6.15 -30.54
C ALA A 860 0.82 5.33 -30.40
N SER A 861 0.26 5.25 -29.17
CA SER A 861 -1.00 4.53 -28.93
C SER A 861 -2.21 5.17 -29.64
N LEU A 862 -2.26 6.51 -29.72
CA LEU A 862 -3.31 7.24 -30.44
C LEU A 862 -3.18 7.05 -31.95
N LEU A 863 -1.96 7.10 -32.48
CA LEU A 863 -1.70 6.85 -33.90
C LEU A 863 -2.06 5.42 -34.29
N GLU A 864 -1.76 4.43 -33.46
CA GLU A 864 -2.13 3.03 -33.71
C GLU A 864 -3.65 2.90 -33.93
N LYS A 865 -4.46 3.45 -33.02
CA LYS A 865 -5.93 3.43 -33.12
C LYS A 865 -6.44 4.16 -34.35
N ASN A 866 -5.96 5.38 -34.58
CA ASN A 866 -6.41 6.22 -35.69
C ASN A 866 -6.01 5.65 -37.05
N LEU A 867 -4.79 5.10 -37.18
CA LEU A 867 -4.33 4.39 -38.39
C LEU A 867 -5.10 3.09 -38.60
N PHE A 868 -5.33 2.30 -37.55
CA PHE A 868 -6.12 1.07 -37.64
C PHE A 868 -7.53 1.35 -38.18
N PHE A 869 -8.21 2.35 -37.63
CA PHE A 869 -9.55 2.75 -38.07
C PHE A 869 -9.54 3.25 -39.52
N SER A 870 -8.58 4.12 -39.88
CA SER A 870 -8.45 4.68 -41.23
C SER A 870 -8.20 3.60 -42.28
N ILE A 871 -7.26 2.69 -42.02
CA ILE A 871 -6.90 1.58 -42.91
C ILE A 871 -8.06 0.59 -43.05
N SER A 872 -8.70 0.22 -41.95
CA SER A 872 -9.84 -0.71 -41.95
C SER A 872 -11.03 -0.16 -42.72
N THR A 873 -11.28 1.14 -42.62
CA THR A 873 -12.38 1.80 -43.35
C THR A 873 -12.06 1.93 -44.83
N LEU A 874 -10.82 2.33 -45.18
CA LEU A 874 -10.35 2.34 -46.58
C LEU A 874 -10.43 0.93 -47.19
N HIS A 875 -10.07 -0.13 -46.45
CA HIS A 875 -10.19 -1.51 -46.93
C HIS A 875 -11.61 -1.84 -47.40
N ARG A 876 -12.64 -1.43 -46.65
CA ARG A 876 -14.04 -1.67 -47.00
C ARG A 876 -14.45 -0.98 -48.30
N PHE A 877 -13.89 0.18 -48.60
CA PHE A 877 -14.12 0.88 -49.88
C PHE A 877 -13.45 0.17 -51.05
N PHE A 878 -12.21 -0.27 -50.88
CA PHE A 878 -11.45 -0.97 -51.93
C PHE A 878 -11.96 -2.39 -52.22
N HIS A 879 -12.44 -3.11 -51.20
CA HIS A 879 -12.89 -4.51 -51.31
C HIS A 879 -14.43 -4.67 -51.25
N GLY A 880 -15.19 -3.57 -51.22
CA GLY A 880 -16.66 -3.56 -51.24
C GLY A 880 -17.25 -3.93 -52.61
N LYS A 881 -18.60 -4.04 -52.69
CA LYS A 881 -19.32 -4.42 -53.91
C LYS A 881 -19.06 -3.50 -55.11
N ASP A 882 -18.78 -2.22 -54.86
CA ASP A 882 -18.53 -1.19 -55.89
C ASP A 882 -17.03 -1.05 -56.28
N LYS A 883 -16.12 -1.82 -55.64
CA LYS A 883 -14.66 -1.90 -55.92
C LYS A 883 -14.03 -0.58 -56.41
N LEU A 884 -13.88 0.38 -55.49
CA LEU A 884 -13.24 1.66 -55.76
C LEU A 884 -11.73 1.49 -56.02
N SER A 885 -11.16 2.12 -57.05
CA SER A 885 -9.70 2.21 -57.27
C SER A 885 -9.14 3.54 -56.78
N TRP A 886 -7.82 3.60 -56.48
CA TRP A 886 -7.13 4.87 -56.25
C TRP A 886 -7.34 5.86 -57.40
N MET A 887 -7.40 5.34 -58.63
CA MET A 887 -7.65 6.17 -59.81
C MET A 887 -9.09 6.69 -59.84
N ASP A 888 -10.07 5.96 -59.30
CA ASP A 888 -11.46 6.43 -59.25
C ASP A 888 -11.62 7.58 -58.25
N VAL A 889 -10.88 7.56 -57.13
CA VAL A 889 -10.84 8.66 -56.14
C VAL A 889 -10.05 9.86 -56.66
N VAL A 890 -8.96 9.64 -57.39
CA VAL A 890 -8.15 10.72 -57.99
C VAL A 890 -8.85 11.37 -59.18
N HIS A 891 -9.72 10.65 -59.88
CA HIS A 891 -10.52 11.15 -61.00
C HIS A 891 -11.96 11.49 -60.61
N GLU A 892 -12.22 11.65 -59.31
CA GLU A 892 -13.51 12.10 -58.80
C GLU A 892 -13.88 13.48 -59.41
N LYS A 893 -15.17 13.69 -59.71
CA LYS A 893 -15.64 14.90 -60.40
C LYS A 893 -15.52 16.17 -59.55
N ASP A 894 -15.41 16.01 -58.24
CA ASP A 894 -15.21 17.11 -57.29
C ASP A 894 -13.74 17.56 -57.30
N SER A 895 -13.52 18.82 -57.71
CA SER A 895 -12.18 19.42 -57.81
C SER A 895 -11.46 19.48 -56.47
N GLU A 896 -12.17 19.61 -55.34
CA GLU A 896 -11.51 19.64 -54.04
C GLU A 896 -11.13 18.25 -53.54
N ALA A 897 -12.01 17.26 -53.71
CA ALA A 897 -11.72 15.87 -53.39
C ALA A 897 -10.52 15.34 -54.19
N GLN A 898 -10.47 15.68 -55.48
CA GLN A 898 -9.35 15.38 -56.36
C GLN A 898 -8.03 16.03 -55.89
N GLY A 899 -8.08 17.30 -55.47
CA GLY A 899 -6.91 18.00 -54.92
C GLY A 899 -6.34 17.32 -53.68
N ARG A 900 -7.20 16.97 -52.71
CA ARG A 900 -6.80 16.29 -51.47
C ARG A 900 -6.23 14.90 -51.71
N ALA A 901 -6.82 14.13 -52.63
CA ALA A 901 -6.33 12.80 -52.99
C ALA A 901 -4.92 12.86 -53.62
N ARG A 902 -4.66 13.85 -54.47
CA ARG A 902 -3.32 14.10 -55.04
C ARG A 902 -2.31 14.52 -53.98
N GLU A 903 -2.69 15.44 -53.09
CA GLU A 903 -1.85 15.88 -51.98
C GLU A 903 -1.44 14.68 -51.09
N ALA A 904 -2.40 13.80 -50.77
CA ALA A 904 -2.13 12.58 -50.01
C ALA A 904 -1.14 11.63 -50.71
N LEU A 905 -1.28 11.46 -52.03
CA LEU A 905 -0.38 10.64 -52.84
C LEU A 905 1.04 11.23 -52.91
N ASP A 906 1.15 12.55 -53.00
CA ASP A 906 2.42 13.29 -52.98
C ASP A 906 3.11 13.15 -51.62
N MET A 907 2.37 13.32 -50.51
CA MET A 907 2.90 13.12 -49.15
C MET A 907 3.44 11.69 -48.97
N LEU A 908 2.75 10.68 -49.51
CA LEU A 908 3.13 9.27 -49.46
C LEU A 908 4.21 8.89 -50.50
N LYS A 909 4.54 9.77 -51.45
CA LYS A 909 5.51 9.56 -52.54
C LYS A 909 5.17 8.31 -53.37
N VAL A 910 3.90 8.16 -53.74
CA VAL A 910 3.37 6.96 -54.40
C VAL A 910 3.78 6.88 -55.89
N GLU A 911 3.86 8.00 -56.60
CA GLU A 911 4.30 8.02 -58.01
C GLU A 911 5.71 7.43 -58.17
N ASP A 912 6.57 7.80 -57.24
CA ASP A 912 7.98 7.41 -57.13
C ASP A 912 8.16 5.93 -56.75
N LEU A 913 7.14 5.33 -56.11
CA LEU A 913 7.03 3.92 -55.77
C LEU A 913 6.55 3.10 -56.97
N MET A 914 5.48 3.57 -57.62
CA MET A 914 4.87 2.95 -58.79
C MET A 914 5.92 2.83 -59.91
N LEU A 915 6.57 3.93 -60.28
CA LEU A 915 7.61 3.95 -61.34
C LEU A 915 8.76 2.97 -61.09
N LYS A 916 9.19 2.77 -59.83
CA LYS A 916 10.30 1.87 -59.48
C LYS A 916 9.93 0.39 -59.51
N GLU A 917 8.66 0.05 -59.30
CA GLU A 917 8.18 -1.34 -59.31
C GLU A 917 7.67 -1.77 -60.69
N PHE A 918 7.09 -0.86 -61.48
CA PHE A 918 6.74 -1.13 -62.88
C PHE A 918 7.95 -1.51 -63.74
N CYS A 919 9.14 -0.97 -63.45
CA CYS A 919 10.37 -1.34 -64.17
C CYS A 919 11.01 -2.66 -63.71
N ARG A 920 10.45 -3.38 -62.71
CA ARG A 920 11.10 -4.56 -62.07
C ARG A 920 10.36 -5.88 -62.20
N LEU A 921 9.23 -5.95 -62.89
CA LEU A 921 8.50 -7.22 -63.11
C LEU A 921 9.02 -7.94 -64.36
N PRO A 922 9.68 -9.11 -64.25
CA PRO A 922 9.69 -10.09 -65.32
C PRO A 922 8.32 -10.78 -65.36
N GLN A 923 7.83 -11.11 -66.56
CA GLN A 923 6.62 -11.90 -66.81
C GLN A 923 6.44 -13.03 -65.78
N MET A 924 5.53 -12.85 -64.80
CA MET A 924 5.10 -13.91 -63.90
C MET A 924 4.06 -14.77 -64.63
N ASN A 925 4.54 -15.68 -65.49
CA ASN A 925 3.80 -16.89 -65.84
C ASN A 925 3.81 -17.79 -64.60
N ASN A 926 2.70 -17.84 -63.87
CA ASN A 926 2.18 -19.02 -63.12
C ASN A 926 1.22 -18.58 -62.01
N PHE A 927 0.02 -18.13 -62.37
CA PHE A 927 -1.19 -18.36 -61.59
C PHE A 927 -2.28 -18.78 -62.57
N HIS A 928 -2.63 -20.07 -62.52
CA HIS A 928 -3.71 -20.79 -63.20
C HIS A 928 -4.03 -20.42 -64.67
N ARG A 929 -3.47 -21.21 -65.60
CA ARG A 929 -4.14 -21.58 -66.85
C ARG A 929 -5.46 -22.29 -66.50
N VAL A 930 -6.59 -21.61 -66.68
CA VAL A 930 -7.84 -22.29 -67.04
C VAL A 930 -7.93 -22.25 -68.56
N SER A 931 -8.26 -23.41 -69.11
CA SER A 931 -8.27 -23.78 -70.52
C SER A 931 -8.90 -22.75 -71.46
N ALA A 932 -8.23 -22.59 -72.60
CA ALA A 932 -8.62 -21.79 -73.74
C ALA A 932 -10.02 -22.14 -74.29
N ILE A 933 -10.81 -21.10 -74.52
CA ILE A 933 -11.80 -21.04 -75.61
C ILE A 933 -11.30 -19.93 -76.55
N PRO A 934 -11.07 -20.19 -77.86
CA PRO A 934 -10.53 -19.19 -78.75
C PRO A 934 -11.66 -18.34 -79.37
N GLY A 935 -11.65 -17.04 -79.13
CA GLY A 935 -12.58 -16.10 -79.78
C GLY A 935 -12.39 -14.63 -79.37
N ASN A 936 -11.59 -13.91 -80.16
CA ASN A 936 -11.60 -12.46 -80.42
C ASN A 936 -11.21 -11.40 -79.35
N SER A 937 -10.15 -10.68 -79.75
CA SER A 937 -9.89 -9.23 -79.62
C SER A 937 -9.61 -8.60 -78.24
N MET A 938 -8.34 -8.69 -77.83
CA MET A 938 -7.43 -7.52 -77.71
C MET A 938 -7.99 -6.25 -77.03
N LYS A 939 -8.23 -6.30 -75.70
CA LYS A 939 -8.09 -5.19 -74.71
C LYS A 939 -8.63 -5.54 -73.31
N GLU A 940 -8.58 -6.79 -72.89
CA GLU A 940 -8.89 -7.14 -71.49
C GLU A 940 -7.64 -6.97 -70.62
N THR A 941 -7.57 -5.76 -70.06
CA THR A 941 -7.17 -5.50 -68.67
C THR A 941 -5.95 -6.28 -68.18
N LEU A 942 -4.75 -5.74 -68.43
CA LEU A 942 -3.71 -5.83 -67.40
C LEU A 942 -4.35 -5.35 -66.09
N ASP A 943 -4.30 -6.21 -65.08
CA ASP A 943 -5.02 -6.18 -63.80
C ASP A 943 -4.68 -4.96 -62.92
N ILE A 944 -5.02 -3.76 -63.39
CA ILE A 944 -4.90 -2.48 -62.68
C ILE A 944 -5.93 -2.38 -61.52
N LYS A 945 -6.78 -3.41 -61.34
CA LYS A 945 -7.78 -3.54 -60.27
C LYS A 945 -7.24 -3.96 -58.89
N TYR A 946 -5.92 -4.14 -58.73
CA TYR A 946 -5.33 -4.68 -57.48
C TYR A 946 -4.39 -3.73 -56.70
N TYR A 947 -4.46 -2.42 -56.91
CA TYR A 947 -3.64 -1.47 -56.13
C TYR A 947 -4.26 -1.03 -54.77
N GLY A 948 -5.19 -1.81 -54.20
CA GLY A 948 -6.00 -1.53 -52.98
C GLY A 948 -5.30 -0.73 -51.87
N LEU A 949 -4.78 -1.37 -50.82
CA LEU A 949 -4.02 -0.69 -49.75
C LEU A 949 -2.50 -0.78 -49.95
N TYR A 950 -2.04 -1.18 -51.14
CA TYR A 950 -0.63 -1.49 -51.36
C TYR A 950 0.33 -0.29 -51.09
N PRO A 951 0.05 0.94 -51.55
CA PRO A 951 0.90 2.10 -51.22
C PRO A 951 0.99 2.39 -49.71
N ILE A 952 -0.09 2.09 -48.98
CA ILE A 952 -0.21 2.27 -47.53
C ILE A 952 0.72 1.29 -46.81
N PHE A 953 0.58 -0.02 -47.08
CA PHE A 953 1.44 -1.05 -46.50
C PHE A 953 2.91 -0.88 -46.91
N LYS A 954 3.18 -0.38 -48.12
CA LYS A 954 4.54 -0.07 -48.56
C LYS A 954 5.16 1.10 -47.80
N THR A 955 4.35 2.07 -47.40
CA THR A 955 4.78 3.20 -46.58
C THR A 955 5.08 2.75 -45.15
N LEU A 956 4.19 1.94 -44.55
CA LEU A 956 4.43 1.31 -43.24
C LEU A 956 5.68 0.43 -43.23
N GLU A 957 5.92 -0.35 -44.30
CA GLU A 957 7.15 -1.12 -44.50
C GLU A 957 8.39 -0.20 -44.46
N LYS A 958 8.36 0.94 -45.16
CA LYS A 958 9.50 1.88 -45.16
C LYS A 958 9.75 2.49 -43.79
N ILE A 959 8.70 2.88 -43.07
CA ILE A 959 8.80 3.49 -41.73
C ILE A 959 9.41 2.46 -40.77
N ALA A 960 8.85 1.26 -40.69
CA ALA A 960 9.38 0.18 -39.84
C ALA A 960 10.84 -0.18 -40.16
N LEU A 961 11.28 -0.07 -41.43
CA LEU A 961 12.66 -0.38 -41.82
C LEU A 961 13.69 0.74 -41.53
N LYS A 962 13.24 1.98 -41.27
CA LYS A 962 14.07 3.18 -41.07
C LYS A 962 14.09 3.67 -39.62
N SER A 963 12.96 3.61 -38.93
CA SER A 963 12.69 4.32 -37.68
C SER A 963 13.21 3.56 -36.43
N ASN A 964 12.95 4.11 -35.23
CA ASN A 964 13.41 3.59 -33.94
C ASN A 964 12.48 2.48 -33.40
N ASP A 965 12.85 1.88 -32.27
CA ASP A 965 12.14 0.73 -31.67
C ASP A 965 10.66 1.04 -31.40
N LEU A 966 10.32 2.22 -30.86
CA LEU A 966 8.93 2.62 -30.60
C LEU A 966 8.06 2.63 -31.87
N GLN A 967 8.57 3.17 -32.98
CA GLN A 967 7.83 3.21 -34.25
C GLN A 967 7.65 1.82 -34.84
N MET A 968 8.64 0.94 -34.70
CA MET A 968 8.53 -0.46 -35.10
C MET A 968 7.47 -1.18 -34.26
N THR A 969 7.46 -0.96 -32.94
CA THR A 969 6.44 -1.49 -32.02
C THR A 969 5.03 -1.07 -32.45
N THR A 970 4.80 0.23 -32.71
CA THR A 970 3.49 0.73 -33.18
C THR A 970 3.06 0.10 -34.50
N VAL A 971 3.96 -0.05 -35.48
CA VAL A 971 3.63 -0.71 -36.76
C VAL A 971 3.32 -2.20 -36.56
N PHE A 972 4.01 -2.89 -35.65
CA PHE A 972 3.76 -4.31 -35.38
C PHE A 972 2.44 -4.53 -34.64
N HIS A 973 2.07 -3.67 -33.68
CA HIS A 973 0.73 -3.70 -33.08
C HIS A 973 -0.36 -3.36 -34.09
N LEU A 974 -0.12 -2.39 -34.99
CA LEU A 974 -1.05 -2.10 -36.09
C LEU A 974 -1.25 -3.30 -37.01
N TYR A 975 -0.17 -3.98 -37.41
CA TYR A 975 -0.26 -5.22 -38.20
C TYR A 975 -1.06 -6.29 -37.47
N ASP A 976 -0.84 -6.42 -36.16
CA ASP A 976 -1.55 -7.37 -35.33
C ASP A 976 -3.07 -7.14 -35.30
N GLY A 977 -3.48 -5.88 -35.03
CA GLY A 977 -4.89 -5.51 -35.05
C GLY A 977 -5.52 -5.72 -36.43
N LEU A 978 -4.81 -5.37 -37.52
CA LEU A 978 -5.29 -5.53 -38.88
C LEU A 978 -5.48 -7.01 -39.28
N LEU A 979 -4.66 -7.93 -38.76
CA LEU A 979 -4.83 -9.37 -39.04
C LEU A 979 -6.18 -9.89 -38.56
N ILE A 980 -6.58 -9.49 -37.37
CA ILE A 980 -7.87 -9.87 -36.77
C ILE A 980 -9.03 -9.27 -37.57
N HIS A 981 -8.90 -8.02 -38.05
CA HIS A 981 -10.00 -7.31 -38.69
C HIS A 981 -10.17 -7.61 -40.18
N LEU A 982 -9.07 -7.79 -40.93
CA LEU A 982 -9.09 -7.95 -42.38
C LEU A 982 -9.23 -9.42 -42.83
N GLY A 983 -8.86 -10.38 -41.96
CA GLY A 983 -8.91 -11.80 -42.26
C GLY A 983 -7.95 -12.24 -43.38
N LYS A 984 -8.08 -13.49 -43.84
CA LYS A 984 -7.19 -14.09 -44.84
C LYS A 984 -7.17 -13.31 -46.17
N ASP A 985 -8.34 -13.10 -46.77
CA ASP A 985 -8.46 -12.52 -48.12
C ASP A 985 -8.04 -11.05 -48.18
N GLY A 986 -8.24 -10.29 -47.10
CA GLY A 986 -7.86 -8.88 -47.02
C GLY A 986 -6.35 -8.66 -46.81
N VAL A 987 -5.67 -9.58 -46.13
CA VAL A 987 -4.23 -9.44 -45.83
C VAL A 987 -3.34 -10.06 -46.92
N GLN A 988 -3.82 -11.10 -47.62
CA GLN A 988 -3.05 -11.86 -48.60
C GLN A 988 -2.28 -10.99 -49.63
N PRO A 989 -2.85 -9.90 -50.21
CA PRO A 989 -2.15 -9.05 -51.17
C PRO A 989 -0.98 -8.25 -50.58
N TYR A 990 -0.95 -8.06 -49.26
CA TYR A 990 0.00 -7.17 -48.56
C TYR A 990 1.05 -7.93 -47.74
N LEU A 991 1.00 -9.27 -47.72
CA LEU A 991 1.84 -10.14 -46.89
C LEU A 991 3.33 -9.87 -47.05
N CYS A 992 3.82 -9.73 -48.29
CA CYS A 992 5.25 -9.47 -48.55
C CYS A 992 5.74 -8.16 -47.91
N SER A 993 4.89 -7.12 -47.85
CA SER A 993 5.22 -5.84 -47.23
C SER A 993 5.16 -5.89 -45.71
N MET A 994 4.23 -6.67 -45.13
CA MET A 994 4.15 -6.89 -43.68
C MET A 994 5.29 -7.78 -43.16
N LEU A 995 5.64 -8.85 -43.89
CA LEU A 995 6.66 -9.83 -43.49
C LEU A 995 8.09 -9.26 -43.56
N CYS A 996 8.38 -8.32 -44.46
CA CYS A 996 9.72 -7.77 -44.64
C CYS A 996 10.32 -7.15 -43.36
N PRO A 997 9.65 -6.24 -42.63
CA PRO A 997 10.17 -5.69 -41.37
C PRO A 997 10.16 -6.71 -40.22
N LEU A 998 9.18 -7.62 -40.15
CA LEU A 998 9.10 -8.68 -39.12
C LEU A 998 10.24 -9.70 -39.27
N HIS A 999 10.51 -10.15 -40.50
CA HIS A 999 11.63 -11.06 -40.79
C HIS A 999 12.98 -10.42 -40.48
N ARG A 1000 13.14 -9.12 -40.75
CA ARG A 1000 14.39 -8.41 -40.47
C ARG A 1000 14.64 -8.21 -38.97
N THR A 1001 13.60 -8.10 -38.16
CA THR A 1001 13.71 -7.91 -36.70
C THR A 1001 13.92 -9.22 -35.95
N SER A 1002 13.36 -10.33 -36.46
CA SER A 1002 13.62 -11.68 -35.94
C SER A 1002 15.01 -12.22 -36.33
N GLU A 1003 15.56 -11.88 -37.50
CA GLU A 1003 16.96 -12.19 -37.84
C GLU A 1003 17.96 -11.32 -37.05
N SER A 1004 18.65 -11.91 -36.07
CA SER A 1004 19.69 -11.32 -35.20
C SER A 1004 20.90 -10.66 -35.90
N THR A 1005 20.91 -10.57 -37.24
CA THR A 1005 22.04 -10.13 -38.07
C THR A 1005 22.03 -8.64 -38.43
N THR A 1006 21.04 -7.86 -37.98
CA THR A 1006 21.07 -6.40 -38.17
C THR A 1006 22.07 -5.73 -37.24
N ALA A 1007 22.92 -4.84 -37.78
CA ALA A 1007 23.88 -4.03 -37.01
C ALA A 1007 23.25 -3.03 -36.00
N ARG A 1008 21.91 -2.99 -35.88
CA ARG A 1008 21.16 -2.30 -34.82
C ARG A 1008 20.88 -3.31 -33.72
N THR A 1009 21.24 -2.98 -32.48
CA THR A 1009 20.83 -3.73 -31.28
C THR A 1009 19.32 -3.57 -31.11
N VAL A 1010 18.56 -4.55 -31.59
CA VAL A 1010 17.10 -4.64 -31.40
C VAL A 1010 16.82 -5.13 -29.98
N SER A 1011 15.87 -4.49 -29.27
CA SER A 1011 15.45 -4.91 -27.92
C SER A 1011 14.90 -6.35 -27.90
N ALA A 1012 15.01 -7.05 -26.76
CA ALA A 1012 14.47 -8.40 -26.62
C ALA A 1012 12.93 -8.40 -26.78
N GLU A 1013 12.27 -7.38 -26.23
CA GLU A 1013 10.81 -7.19 -26.29
C GLU A 1013 10.29 -7.04 -27.73
N LEU A 1014 11.00 -6.27 -28.57
CA LEU A 1014 10.60 -6.09 -29.97
C LEU A 1014 10.74 -7.39 -30.78
N ARG A 1015 11.72 -8.24 -30.46
CA ARG A 1015 11.85 -9.56 -31.09
C ARG A 1015 10.71 -10.49 -30.69
N THR A 1016 10.37 -10.54 -29.40
CA THR A 1016 9.25 -11.33 -28.93
C THR A 1016 7.93 -10.87 -29.55
N LEU A 1017 7.74 -9.56 -29.73
CA LEU A 1017 6.58 -9.01 -30.43
C LEU A 1017 6.56 -9.43 -31.91
N ALA A 1018 7.69 -9.30 -32.61
CA ALA A 1018 7.80 -9.71 -34.01
C ALA A 1018 7.51 -11.20 -34.22
N GLU A 1019 8.02 -12.07 -33.32
CA GLU A 1019 7.75 -13.51 -33.34
C GLU A 1019 6.28 -13.82 -33.06
N ALA A 1020 5.66 -13.13 -32.11
CA ALA A 1020 4.23 -13.27 -31.82
C ALA A 1020 3.35 -12.88 -33.03
N VAL A 1021 3.65 -11.75 -33.67
CA VAL A 1021 2.92 -11.30 -34.88
C VAL A 1021 3.14 -12.26 -36.04
N LEU A 1022 4.37 -12.77 -36.25
CA LEU A 1022 4.63 -13.81 -37.27
C LEU A 1022 3.82 -15.09 -37.01
N GLY A 1023 3.69 -15.50 -35.74
CA GLY A 1023 2.83 -16.61 -35.34
C GLY A 1023 1.36 -16.38 -35.74
N ARG A 1024 0.82 -15.20 -35.44
CA ARG A 1024 -0.57 -14.85 -35.77
C ARG A 1024 -0.83 -14.70 -37.28
N ILE A 1025 0.13 -14.19 -38.05
CA ILE A 1025 0.04 -14.18 -39.52
C ILE A 1025 -0.07 -15.62 -40.04
N ARG A 1026 0.74 -16.54 -39.50
CA ARG A 1026 0.73 -17.96 -39.89
C ARG A 1026 -0.61 -18.63 -39.58
N GLU A 1027 -1.21 -18.31 -38.43
CA GLU A 1027 -2.55 -18.81 -38.06
C GLU A 1027 -3.65 -18.26 -38.97
N THR A 1028 -3.60 -16.97 -39.30
CA THR A 1028 -4.68 -16.29 -40.05
C THR A 1028 -4.70 -16.65 -41.55
N VAL A 1029 -3.52 -16.72 -42.19
CA VAL A 1029 -3.41 -16.94 -43.65
C VAL A 1029 -3.35 -18.44 -43.99
N GLY A 1030 -2.86 -19.26 -43.05
CA GLY A 1030 -2.58 -20.67 -43.26
C GLY A 1030 -1.10 -20.94 -43.61
N PHE A 1031 -0.68 -22.18 -43.34
CA PHE A 1031 0.74 -22.55 -43.39
C PHE A 1031 1.37 -22.43 -44.79
N GLU A 1032 0.69 -22.86 -45.84
CA GLU A 1032 1.24 -22.91 -47.20
C GLU A 1032 1.49 -21.52 -47.77
N ASP A 1033 0.48 -20.65 -47.71
CA ASP A 1033 0.55 -19.26 -48.17
C ASP A 1033 1.60 -18.45 -47.37
N PHE A 1034 1.67 -18.67 -46.05
CA PHE A 1034 2.68 -18.05 -45.20
C PHE A 1034 4.10 -18.47 -45.59
N VAL A 1035 4.36 -19.77 -45.76
CA VAL A 1035 5.69 -20.29 -46.11
C VAL A 1035 6.12 -19.78 -47.49
N HIS A 1036 5.21 -19.73 -48.45
CA HIS A 1036 5.48 -19.18 -49.78
C HIS A 1036 5.90 -17.69 -49.70
N ALA A 1037 5.06 -16.85 -49.07
CA ALA A 1037 5.34 -15.42 -48.94
C ALA A 1037 6.58 -15.12 -48.07
N TYR A 1038 6.83 -15.91 -47.03
CA TYR A 1038 8.00 -15.78 -46.16
C TYR A 1038 9.29 -16.14 -46.91
N ASN A 1039 9.29 -17.21 -47.69
CA ASN A 1039 10.43 -17.59 -48.53
C ASN A 1039 10.71 -16.58 -49.63
N GLU A 1040 9.66 -16.03 -50.25
CA GLU A 1040 9.77 -14.97 -51.25
C GLU A 1040 10.39 -13.70 -50.63
N THR A 1041 9.94 -13.30 -49.45
CA THR A 1041 10.47 -12.17 -48.69
C THR A 1041 11.93 -12.38 -48.30
N ARG A 1042 12.29 -13.60 -47.89
CA ARG A 1042 13.67 -14.02 -47.58
C ARG A 1042 14.56 -13.93 -48.82
N LYS A 1043 14.09 -14.41 -49.97
CA LYS A 1043 14.80 -14.33 -51.26
C LYS A 1043 15.02 -12.88 -51.69
N LYS A 1044 13.96 -12.06 -51.68
CA LYS A 1044 14.04 -10.60 -51.95
C LYS A 1044 15.05 -9.90 -51.04
N THR A 1045 15.04 -10.21 -49.74
CA THR A 1045 15.98 -9.63 -48.77
C THR A 1045 17.42 -10.06 -49.05
N LYS A 1046 17.64 -11.34 -49.41
CA LYS A 1046 18.97 -11.87 -49.80
C LYS A 1046 19.49 -11.20 -51.08
N ASP A 1047 18.65 -11.05 -52.10
CA ASP A 1047 19.02 -10.40 -53.37
C ASP A 1047 19.36 -8.92 -53.18
N ILE A 1048 18.62 -8.20 -52.33
CA ILE A 1048 18.94 -6.82 -51.94
C ILE A 1048 20.27 -6.76 -51.19
N ARG A 1049 20.57 -7.73 -50.31
CA ARG A 1049 21.86 -7.80 -49.61
C ARG A 1049 23.00 -8.07 -50.60
N GLU A 1050 22.83 -8.98 -51.54
CA GLU A 1050 23.83 -9.32 -52.57
C GLU A 1050 24.07 -8.18 -53.54
N THR A 1051 23.04 -7.53 -54.06
CA THR A 1051 23.16 -6.34 -54.92
C THR A 1051 23.86 -5.19 -54.19
N ARG A 1052 23.55 -4.95 -52.90
CA ARG A 1052 24.30 -3.97 -52.07
C ARG A 1052 25.77 -4.38 -51.88
N LYS A 1053 26.07 -5.68 -51.69
CA LYS A 1053 27.45 -6.19 -51.59
C LYS A 1053 28.18 -6.02 -52.92
N ARG A 1054 27.55 -6.35 -54.05
CA ARG A 1054 28.09 -6.16 -55.41
C ARG A 1054 28.32 -4.67 -55.70
N ALA A 1055 27.37 -3.80 -55.42
CA ALA A 1055 27.51 -2.35 -55.58
C ALA A 1055 28.61 -1.76 -54.68
N LYS A 1056 28.77 -2.26 -53.45
CA LYS A 1056 29.90 -1.88 -52.59
C LYS A 1056 31.23 -2.35 -53.16
N LYS A 1057 31.33 -3.60 -53.63
CA LYS A 1057 32.53 -4.13 -54.30
C LYS A 1057 32.87 -3.34 -55.57
N LEU A 1058 31.85 -3.01 -56.38
CA LEU A 1058 32.00 -2.20 -57.58
C LEU A 1058 32.49 -0.78 -57.25
N LYS A 1059 31.95 -0.14 -56.20
CA LYS A 1059 32.43 1.17 -55.73
C LYS A 1059 33.85 1.13 -55.16
N VAL A 1060 34.26 0.00 -54.57
CA VAL A 1060 35.66 -0.21 -54.12
C VAL A 1060 36.61 -0.29 -55.31
N LEU A 1061 36.17 -0.91 -56.42
CA LEU A 1061 36.96 -1.05 -57.64
C LEU A 1061 37.02 0.26 -58.45
N LEU A 1062 35.92 1.00 -58.53
CA LEU A 1062 35.82 2.25 -59.29
C LEU A 1062 36.53 3.44 -58.62
N ASP A 1063 36.56 3.50 -57.29
CA ASP A 1063 37.27 4.56 -56.55
C ASP A 1063 37.82 4.05 -55.19
N PRO A 1064 39.03 3.46 -55.20
CA PRO A 1064 39.66 2.90 -54.00
C PRO A 1064 39.98 3.99 -52.95
N MET A 1065 40.35 5.20 -53.40
CA MET A 1065 40.72 6.30 -52.50
C MET A 1065 39.51 6.85 -51.74
N ALA A 1066 38.37 7.07 -52.41
CA ALA A 1066 37.16 7.51 -51.74
C ALA A 1066 36.63 6.44 -50.77
N HIS A 1067 36.74 5.16 -51.13
CA HIS A 1067 36.37 4.06 -50.24
C HIS A 1067 37.28 4.00 -48.99
N ALA A 1068 38.60 4.15 -49.15
CA ALA A 1068 39.55 4.20 -48.04
C ALA A 1068 39.28 5.38 -47.09
N LYS A 1069 39.09 6.61 -47.63
CA LYS A 1069 38.70 7.80 -46.85
C LYS A 1069 37.39 7.60 -46.09
N ARG A 1070 36.38 6.98 -46.72
CA ARG A 1070 35.10 6.66 -46.09
C ARG A 1070 35.25 5.62 -44.98
N LYS A 1071 36.10 4.60 -45.17
CA LYS A 1071 36.41 3.56 -44.16
C LYS A 1071 37.11 4.16 -42.94
N ILE A 1072 38.03 5.09 -43.14
CA ILE A 1072 38.70 5.84 -42.06
C ILE A 1072 37.68 6.69 -41.28
N LYS A 1073 36.83 7.48 -41.96
CA LYS A 1073 35.74 8.24 -41.30
C LYS A 1073 34.77 7.35 -40.52
N LEU A 1074 34.43 6.18 -41.05
CA LEU A 1074 33.51 5.24 -40.40
C LEU A 1074 34.15 4.58 -39.17
N ASN A 1075 35.44 4.24 -39.23
CA ASN A 1075 36.20 3.73 -38.09
C ASN A 1075 36.35 4.79 -36.98
N ALA A 1076 36.61 6.05 -37.33
CA ALA A 1076 36.63 7.15 -36.38
C ALA A 1076 35.26 7.31 -35.67
N LYS A 1077 34.14 7.31 -36.42
CA LYS A 1077 32.79 7.35 -35.83
C LYS A 1077 32.51 6.16 -34.91
N ARG A 1078 32.95 4.96 -35.27
CA ARG A 1078 32.80 3.74 -34.44
C ARG A 1078 33.61 3.82 -33.14
N GLN A 1079 34.82 4.38 -33.18
CA GLN A 1079 35.61 4.60 -31.97
C GLN A 1079 34.95 5.62 -31.03
N ILE A 1080 34.39 6.71 -31.58
CA ILE A 1080 33.64 7.71 -30.79
C ILE A 1080 32.40 7.07 -30.14
N GLN A 1081 31.63 6.27 -30.88
CA GLN A 1081 30.47 5.54 -30.33
C GLN A 1081 30.87 4.52 -29.25
N LYS A 1082 31.98 3.78 -29.43
CA LYS A 1082 32.50 2.88 -28.39
C LYS A 1082 32.91 3.64 -27.13
N ARG A 1083 33.52 4.82 -27.27
CA ARG A 1083 33.84 5.69 -26.13
C ARG A 1083 32.59 6.17 -25.41
N LYS A 1084 31.56 6.64 -26.13
CA LYS A 1084 30.27 7.03 -25.52
C LYS A 1084 29.61 5.87 -24.77
N LYS A 1085 29.50 4.68 -25.37
CA LYS A 1085 28.97 3.49 -24.69
C LYS A 1085 29.75 3.12 -23.42
N ARG A 1086 31.07 3.27 -23.41
CA ARG A 1086 31.88 3.03 -22.20
C ARG A 1086 31.61 4.07 -21.11
N MET A 1087 31.38 5.32 -21.47
CA MET A 1087 31.00 6.37 -20.51
C MET A 1087 29.59 6.13 -19.97
N ASP A 1088 28.63 5.75 -20.82
CA ASP A 1088 27.25 5.44 -20.39
C ASP A 1088 27.22 4.23 -19.43
N ILE A 1089 28.00 3.18 -19.70
CA ILE A 1089 28.14 2.03 -18.78
C ILE A 1089 28.77 2.46 -17.44
N HIS A 1090 29.76 3.36 -17.46
CA HIS A 1090 30.35 3.90 -16.24
C HIS A 1090 29.39 4.78 -15.44
N LEU A 1091 28.48 5.49 -16.11
CA LEU A 1091 27.44 6.30 -15.48
C LEU A 1091 26.30 5.45 -14.91
N GLN A 1092 25.99 4.29 -15.52
CA GLN A 1092 25.00 3.34 -14.99
C GLN A 1092 25.52 2.48 -13.82
N GLN A 1093 26.84 2.42 -13.63
CA GLN A 1093 27.48 1.71 -12.51
C GLN A 1093 27.76 2.61 -11.28
N ARG A 1094 27.50 3.93 -11.40
CA ARG A 1094 27.43 4.88 -10.29
C ARG A 1094 25.97 5.09 -9.92
#